data_AF-A0A378JAM2-F1
#
_entry.id   AF-A0A378JAM2-F1
#
_cell.length_a   1.000
_cell.length_b   1.000
_cell.length_c   1.000
_cell.angle_alpha   90.00
_cell.angle_beta   90.00
_cell.angle_gamma   90.00
#
_symmetry.space_group_name_H-M   'P 1'
#
loop_
_entity.id
_entity.type
_entity.pdbx_description
1 polymer ?
#
loop_
_entity_poly.entity_id
_entity_poly.type
_entity_poly.pdbx_seq_one_letter_code
_entity_poly.pdbx_strand_id
1 'polypeptide(L)'
;MTGMNTKVNTTKKIFLLTTAIILSHSHAIHSATQLGKGIYYDEQQIQKLAQKYPGRVSKDAGYPLINNYSTLKSVFQGSQFGLGNKPTTTGLWWTPMLAVDKASGQIQDSDYLNPLLLIPNPLSVRLTERGVSLGIPLQNAKVDNVHVDRGYDNTLDVTVTTGDLMGTAPLVADYSDWMVSIGWARNNTPLLVANVVEGSPFIFVEKKNNQTTSYLQFTNSQDAKLLSQDKGISVFKTKNASDSGYRYYAYFSNPDTAVVPWKTTSGSVIVPVNQGGSGNIVPSTTIQTAEANRYFSIAVIPASSDSSAVEIANQLKPYASTFIKSTSITYEYDKNNAKVITHFNFDSQTVYPNASLKKQPLVFLYPWQIKNMSDSEKAGCLFQDECASDKGTIQTLKGTMHAYVVPSGIRDKSSFSTEVGFHGVLPVLPNRLSQAELDKIASYSFTLPPDPHLDSKNPWTDTYATGKLLGREAQLIKIANVLMGTSPTNPNYQKIRDSLLTDLKKQVTSFLTGLNYTDPCPGGAGDCPRAEGAWFYAYNSQWYTMMGFPSGFFTATTLTDHSFHWGYLIDGAATIAQFDKAWAQAYGGMVNLLIRDICNYNYGDEGEATRFPHFRSFDPYAGLSSALGMPYSFDNVNEEDSAEFMNLAQAIILWGLNTEGISFDGDTTSPQELLETGLYLYTTEEQGLNHYHFNQNPGSGVFPTGWSNSSTGQNYLLVGNVWGGKLDRSTYFCAGQPCYYQNLASNTLPINAGSFYLGYDPNFVTKVYREDAKNPCSGDASNSAYCGTLLKYLALGDPAKASQYYTQYFDVQGNTPDPGESKPSIYYWIQNLKALGSLNTSYRADTPAYAVFGAGDNTYVVAYNHGTSVRNVNFYQEGGFVCRLENIQPGEMKGGLCGKEEPPPPADRFSYVVYVGYPFKPVLINNSMTCPDPATKNPACLVKNVAGPSVMTITGSNSNLCTLAIGKDGVVSTINDKSKGCFINSSPATPDKAGSINLPGGF
;
A
#
# COMPACT_ATOMS: atom_id res chain seq x y z
N MET A 1 30.29 -28.96 76.26
CA MET A 1 31.63 -29.42 76.66
C MET A 1 32.38 -29.79 75.39
N THR A 2 33.57 -29.18 75.20
CA THR A 2 34.81 -29.73 74.58
C THR A 2 34.65 -30.83 73.53
N GLY A 3 35.25 -30.81 72.34
CA GLY A 3 36.45 -30.15 71.85
C GLY A 3 36.99 -31.01 70.69
N MET A 4 37.36 -30.37 69.57
CA MET A 4 38.71 -30.37 68.96
C MET A 4 39.23 -31.63 68.23
N ASN A 5 39.66 -31.38 66.98
CA ASN A 5 40.83 -31.94 66.26
C ASN A 5 40.73 -33.41 65.76
N THR A 6 41.21 -33.84 64.58
CA THR A 6 42.14 -33.29 63.57
C THR A 6 42.13 -34.19 62.30
N LYS A 7 42.14 -33.56 61.11
CA LYS A 7 43.02 -33.77 59.93
C LYS A 7 43.31 -35.17 59.29
N VAL A 8 43.11 -35.21 57.95
CA VAL A 8 43.94 -35.75 56.83
C VAL A 8 43.33 -36.87 55.94
N ASN A 9 43.03 -36.49 54.68
CA ASN A 9 43.23 -37.14 53.34
C ASN A 9 43.28 -38.69 53.23
N THR A 10 42.72 -39.40 52.22
CA THR A 10 42.50 -39.09 50.79
C THR A 10 41.69 -40.23 50.10
N THR A 11 40.83 -39.85 49.14
CA THR A 11 40.46 -40.53 47.86
C THR A 11 39.71 -41.88 47.79
N LYS A 12 38.42 -41.85 47.37
CA LYS A 12 37.90 -42.39 46.08
C LYS A 12 36.36 -42.27 45.94
N LYS A 13 35.94 -41.36 45.05
CA LYS A 13 34.97 -41.50 43.92
C LYS A 13 33.76 -42.47 44.04
N ILE A 14 32.53 -41.93 43.95
CA ILE A 14 31.50 -42.08 42.86
C ILE A 14 30.05 -41.84 43.35
N PHE A 15 29.36 -40.91 42.65
CA PHE A 15 27.91 -40.67 42.40
C PHE A 15 26.83 -40.96 43.48
N LEU A 16 26.02 -39.94 43.84
CA LEU A 16 24.65 -39.70 43.30
C LEU A 16 23.97 -38.46 43.98
N LEU A 17 23.17 -37.74 43.17
CA LEU A 17 22.00 -36.85 43.41
C LEU A 17 21.55 -36.57 44.88
N THR A 18 21.06 -35.40 45.34
CA THR A 18 20.28 -34.31 44.74
C THR A 18 20.15 -33.13 45.74
N THR A 19 20.20 -31.89 45.22
CA THR A 19 19.46 -30.64 45.60
C THR A 19 19.53 -30.03 47.02
N ALA A 20 20.17 -28.84 47.16
CA ALA A 20 19.48 -27.53 47.30
C ALA A 20 20.41 -26.35 47.73
N ILE A 21 20.58 -25.40 46.80
CA ILE A 21 20.46 -23.92 46.92
C ILE A 21 21.28 -23.18 48.00
N ILE A 22 22.11 -22.19 47.58
CA ILE A 22 21.93 -20.74 47.80
C ILE A 22 23.01 -19.93 47.03
N LEU A 23 22.52 -19.17 46.05
CA LEU A 23 22.86 -17.80 45.59
C LEU A 23 24.31 -17.34 45.38
N SER A 24 24.63 -17.07 44.11
CA SER A 24 25.35 -15.86 43.70
C SER A 24 24.89 -15.39 42.30
N HIS A 25 24.04 -14.35 42.32
CA HIS A 25 23.78 -13.34 41.29
C HIS A 25 23.60 -13.78 39.83
N SER A 26 22.39 -14.27 39.52
CA SER A 26 21.78 -14.10 38.20
C SER A 26 21.70 -12.61 37.85
N HIS A 27 22.58 -12.13 36.97
CA HIS A 27 22.28 -10.96 36.16
C HIS A 27 21.14 -11.37 35.23
N ALA A 28 19.90 -11.07 35.61
CA ALA A 28 18.78 -11.24 34.70
C ALA A 28 19.05 -10.40 33.45
N ILE A 29 19.33 -11.07 32.34
CA ILE A 29 19.32 -10.48 31.02
C ILE A 29 17.89 -9.93 30.85
N HIS A 30 17.76 -8.62 30.69
CA HIS A 30 16.48 -8.00 30.34
C HIS A 30 16.25 -8.30 28.86
N SER A 31 15.83 -9.54 28.57
CA SER A 31 15.84 -10.11 27.23
C SER A 31 14.76 -9.45 26.37
N ALA A 32 15.16 -8.93 25.22
CA ALA A 32 14.26 -8.55 24.15
C ALA A 32 13.25 -9.66 23.83
N THR A 33 12.11 -9.30 23.24
CA THR A 33 11.14 -10.27 22.77
C THR A 33 11.67 -10.98 21.54
N GLN A 34 11.73 -12.31 21.61
CA GLN A 34 12.23 -13.16 20.54
C GLN A 34 11.11 -13.54 19.57
N LEU A 35 11.38 -13.44 18.28
CA LEU A 35 10.50 -13.88 17.19
C LEU A 35 11.34 -14.69 16.19
N GLY A 36 11.21 -16.02 16.24
CA GLY A 36 12.17 -16.92 15.60
C GLY A 36 13.56 -16.73 16.20
N LYS A 37 14.55 -16.36 15.39
CA LYS A 37 15.87 -15.89 15.82
C LYS A 37 16.02 -14.37 15.81
N GLY A 38 15.02 -13.63 15.33
CA GLY A 38 14.98 -12.18 15.43
C GLY A 38 14.54 -11.71 16.81
N ILE A 39 14.73 -10.42 17.10
CA ILE A 39 14.26 -9.79 18.33
C ILE A 39 13.67 -8.40 18.07
N TYR A 40 12.78 -7.97 18.95
CA TYR A 40 12.39 -6.57 19.11
C TYR A 40 12.24 -6.22 20.59
N TYR A 41 12.27 -4.93 20.91
CA TYR A 41 12.05 -4.46 22.28
C TYR A 41 10.62 -3.94 22.43
N ASP A 42 9.88 -4.41 23.44
CA ASP A 42 8.64 -3.72 23.84
C ASP A 42 8.95 -2.42 24.61
N GLU A 43 7.92 -1.61 24.88
CA GLU A 43 8.05 -0.33 25.60
C GLU A 43 8.73 -0.47 26.98
N GLN A 44 8.45 -1.53 27.73
CA GLN A 44 9.06 -1.73 29.05
C GLN A 44 10.52 -2.13 28.92
N GLN A 45 10.83 -2.98 27.95
CA GLN A 45 12.18 -3.45 27.67
C GLN A 45 13.07 -2.30 27.19
N ILE A 46 12.59 -1.45 26.28
CA ILE A 46 13.36 -0.31 25.78
C ILE A 46 13.54 0.78 26.84
N GLN A 47 12.57 1.02 27.72
CA GLN A 47 12.74 1.93 28.88
C GLN A 47 13.85 1.46 29.82
N LYS A 48 13.92 0.15 30.10
CA LYS A 48 15.00 -0.42 30.92
C LYS A 48 16.35 -0.34 30.21
N LEU A 49 16.36 -0.55 28.89
CA LEU A 49 17.56 -0.42 28.07
C LEU A 49 18.09 1.02 28.07
N ALA A 50 17.19 2.00 27.94
CA ALA A 50 17.44 3.43 28.07
C ALA A 50 18.02 3.81 29.44
N GLN A 51 17.45 3.31 30.54
CA GLN A 51 17.98 3.56 31.89
C GLN A 51 19.42 3.05 32.05
N LYS A 52 19.74 1.92 31.42
CA LYS A 52 21.07 1.31 31.48
C LYS A 52 22.08 1.99 30.57
N TYR A 53 21.67 2.44 29.39
CA TYR A 53 22.54 3.05 28.37
C TYR A 53 21.99 4.39 27.86
N PRO A 54 21.93 5.43 28.71
CA PRO A 54 21.14 6.61 28.40
C PRO A 54 21.67 7.41 27.20
N GLY A 55 22.98 7.58 27.09
CA GLY A 55 23.60 8.26 25.94
C GLY A 55 23.42 7.51 24.62
N ARG A 56 23.30 6.17 24.66
CA ARG A 56 23.16 5.34 23.45
C ARG A 56 21.75 5.41 22.89
N VAL A 57 20.74 5.08 23.70
CA VAL A 57 19.34 5.09 23.25
C VAL A 57 18.90 6.51 22.88
N SER A 58 19.35 7.54 23.61
CA SER A 58 18.95 8.92 23.33
C SER A 58 19.55 9.52 22.05
N LYS A 59 20.78 9.14 21.68
CA LYS A 59 21.49 9.66 20.50
C LYS A 59 20.98 9.02 19.21
N ASP A 60 20.66 7.74 19.25
CA ASP A 60 20.31 6.95 18.06
C ASP A 60 18.89 7.23 17.57
N ALA A 61 18.04 7.79 18.42
CA ALA A 61 16.76 8.36 18.01
C ALA A 61 16.84 9.76 17.38
N GLY A 62 18.03 10.36 17.30
CA GLY A 62 18.18 11.72 16.81
C GLY A 62 17.68 12.82 17.76
N TYR A 63 16.99 12.49 18.85
CA TYR A 63 16.51 13.41 19.91
C TYR A 63 16.31 12.60 21.22
N PRO A 64 16.39 13.20 22.43
CA PRO A 64 16.61 12.44 23.65
C PRO A 64 15.41 11.57 24.06
N LEU A 65 15.37 10.32 23.58
CA LEU A 65 14.37 9.28 23.83
C LEU A 65 14.06 9.00 25.30
N ILE A 66 14.84 9.48 26.26
CA ILE A 66 14.81 8.97 27.65
C ILE A 66 14.12 9.93 28.61
N ASN A 67 14.34 11.23 28.42
CA ASN A 67 13.43 12.23 29.01
C ASN A 67 12.12 12.29 28.22
N ASN A 68 12.16 11.89 26.93
CA ASN A 68 11.01 11.90 26.04
C ASN A 68 10.32 10.56 25.82
N TYR A 69 10.70 9.44 26.46
CA TYR A 69 9.80 8.26 26.42
C TYR A 69 8.50 8.58 27.18
N SER A 70 8.63 9.37 28.26
CA SER A 70 7.50 10.00 28.94
C SER A 70 6.96 11.26 28.26
N THR A 71 7.60 11.78 27.19
CA THR A 71 7.11 12.91 26.37
C THR A 71 7.01 12.60 24.87
N LEU A 72 6.90 11.33 24.47
CA LEU A 72 5.94 10.91 23.45
C LEU A 72 4.52 11.33 23.88
N LYS A 73 4.33 11.71 25.16
CA LYS A 73 3.32 12.66 25.61
C LYS A 73 3.52 14.11 25.10
N SER A 74 3.96 14.40 23.88
CA SER A 74 4.09 15.81 23.48
C SER A 74 3.69 16.22 22.09
N VAL A 75 3.21 15.32 21.26
CA VAL A 75 2.42 15.84 20.14
C VAL A 75 1.15 15.05 20.01
N PHE A 76 1.17 13.72 19.97
CA PHE A 76 0.00 12.94 19.57
C PHE A 76 -0.06 11.67 20.44
N GLN A 77 -1.18 11.35 21.11
CA GLN A 77 -1.33 10.07 21.85
C GLN A 77 -2.54 9.28 21.33
N GLY A 78 -2.29 8.10 20.75
CA GLY A 78 -3.36 7.21 20.25
C GLY A 78 -4.39 6.81 21.31
N SER A 79 -3.98 6.64 22.57
CA SER A 79 -4.85 6.23 23.68
C SER A 79 -5.85 7.31 24.15
N GLN A 80 -5.75 8.53 23.63
CA GLN A 80 -6.67 9.62 23.96
C GLN A 80 -7.96 9.58 23.12
N PHE A 81 -7.95 8.86 22.00
CA PHE A 81 -9.10 8.75 21.11
C PHE A 81 -10.04 7.62 21.55
N GLY A 82 -11.32 7.68 21.18
CA GLY A 82 -12.35 6.70 21.57
C GLY A 82 -12.16 5.29 20.97
N LEU A 83 -10.98 5.01 20.42
CA LEU A 83 -10.61 3.82 19.66
C LEU A 83 -10.39 2.58 20.54
N GLY A 84 -10.30 2.74 21.86
CA GLY A 84 -10.09 1.63 22.80
C GLY A 84 -8.82 0.84 22.44
N ASN A 85 -9.00 -0.45 22.12
CA ASN A 85 -7.92 -1.33 21.70
C ASN A 85 -7.71 -1.34 20.18
N LYS A 86 -8.47 -0.61 19.36
CA LYS A 86 -8.26 -0.64 17.91
C LYS A 86 -6.89 -0.03 17.58
N PRO A 87 -6.05 -0.68 16.75
CA PRO A 87 -4.77 -0.12 16.34
C PRO A 87 -4.94 1.26 15.72
N THR A 88 -3.98 2.17 15.89
CA THR A 88 -4.07 3.52 15.31
C THR A 88 -3.31 3.56 13.98
N THR A 89 -3.93 4.09 12.92
CA THR A 89 -3.28 4.30 11.62
C THR A 89 -2.72 5.72 11.46
N THR A 90 -1.92 5.93 10.42
CA THR A 90 -1.19 7.16 10.10
C THR A 90 -1.13 7.36 8.58
N GLY A 91 -0.81 8.56 8.11
CA GLY A 91 -0.67 8.88 6.68
C GLY A 91 -1.93 8.76 5.85
N LEU A 92 -3.11 9.05 6.44
CA LEU A 92 -4.39 9.13 5.72
C LEU A 92 -4.94 10.54 5.80
N TRP A 93 -5.85 10.89 4.88
CA TRP A 93 -6.43 12.23 4.79
C TRP A 93 -7.11 12.76 6.07
N TRP A 94 -7.45 11.87 7.01
CA TRP A 94 -8.05 12.20 8.29
C TRP A 94 -7.10 12.12 9.50
N THR A 95 -5.90 11.57 9.35
CA THR A 95 -4.94 11.43 10.45
C THR A 95 -4.43 12.75 11.03
N PRO A 96 -4.59 13.96 10.42
CA PRO A 96 -4.44 15.20 11.18
C PRO A 96 -5.32 15.28 12.43
N MET A 97 -6.46 14.57 12.49
CA MET A 97 -7.31 14.51 13.69
C MET A 97 -6.64 13.79 14.86
N LEU A 98 -5.64 12.95 14.60
CA LEU A 98 -4.85 12.30 15.64
C LEU A 98 -3.78 13.24 16.19
N ALA A 99 -3.66 14.42 15.58
CA ALA A 99 -2.61 15.35 15.81
C ALA A 99 -2.87 16.28 17.04
N VAL A 100 -3.17 15.74 18.24
CA VAL A 100 -3.23 16.51 19.51
C VAL A 100 -2.55 15.88 20.74
N ASP A 101 -1.92 16.70 21.59
CA ASP A 101 -1.21 16.29 22.83
C ASP A 101 -1.97 16.68 24.10
N LYS A 102 -3.22 16.26 24.24
CA LYS A 102 -3.99 16.55 25.44
C LYS A 102 -4.96 15.44 25.74
N ALA A 103 -5.17 15.16 27.03
CA ALA A 103 -6.20 14.21 27.43
C ALA A 103 -7.55 14.60 26.81
N SER A 104 -8.33 13.61 26.35
CA SER A 104 -9.57 13.82 25.58
C SER A 104 -10.52 14.88 26.16
N GLY A 105 -10.70 14.92 27.48
CA GLY A 105 -11.56 15.90 28.16
C GLY A 105 -10.99 17.32 28.26
N GLN A 106 -9.75 17.54 27.84
CA GLN A 106 -9.05 18.83 27.83
C GLN A 106 -8.80 19.38 26.42
N ILE A 107 -9.02 18.56 25.39
CA ILE A 107 -8.86 18.98 24.00
C ILE A 107 -9.87 20.08 23.70
N GLN A 108 -9.37 21.17 23.13
CA GLN A 108 -10.15 22.25 22.55
C GLN A 108 -9.86 22.32 21.06
N ASP A 109 -10.75 22.95 20.30
CA ASP A 109 -10.59 23.11 18.85
C ASP A 109 -9.25 23.77 18.46
N SER A 110 -8.77 24.71 19.28
CA SER A 110 -7.49 25.41 19.08
C SER A 110 -6.25 24.54 19.23
N ASP A 111 -6.39 23.30 19.70
CA ASP A 111 -5.27 22.39 19.95
C ASP A 111 -4.89 21.58 18.71
N TYR A 112 -5.77 21.51 17.73
CA TYR A 112 -5.48 20.95 16.42
C TYR A 112 -4.63 21.94 15.59
N LEU A 113 -3.85 21.41 14.63
CA LEU A 113 -3.22 22.22 13.60
C LEU A 113 -4.29 23.05 12.89
N ASN A 114 -4.20 24.38 12.90
CA ASN A 114 -5.20 25.26 12.29
C ASN A 114 -4.64 26.00 11.07
N PRO A 115 -5.25 25.85 9.86
CA PRO A 115 -6.48 25.09 9.58
C PRO A 115 -6.32 23.57 9.56
N LEU A 116 -7.13 22.87 10.36
CA LEU A 116 -7.25 21.41 10.27
C LEU A 116 -8.18 21.10 9.13
N LEU A 117 -7.66 20.51 8.07
CA LEU A 117 -8.43 20.23 6.87
C LEU A 117 -8.32 18.76 6.51
N LEU A 118 -9.47 18.11 6.42
CA LEU A 118 -9.60 16.73 5.99
C LEU A 118 -10.01 16.74 4.51
N ILE A 119 -9.45 15.81 3.73
CA ILE A 119 -9.65 15.77 2.27
C ILE A 119 -10.17 14.39 1.82
N PRO A 120 -11.40 14.01 2.23
CA PRO A 120 -12.05 12.76 1.85
C PRO A 120 -12.68 12.85 0.45
N ASN A 121 -11.97 13.36 -0.56
CA ASN A 121 -12.51 13.74 -1.88
C ASN A 121 -13.77 12.95 -2.31
N PRO A 122 -14.83 13.61 -2.81
CA PRO A 122 -14.79 14.94 -3.41
C PRO A 122 -14.93 16.10 -2.43
N LEU A 123 -15.16 15.83 -1.15
CA LEU A 123 -15.38 16.87 -0.14
C LEU A 123 -14.07 17.42 0.43
N SER A 124 -14.09 18.70 0.80
CA SER A 124 -13.18 19.30 1.77
C SER A 124 -13.93 19.42 3.09
N VAL A 125 -13.37 18.94 4.20
CA VAL A 125 -14.07 18.89 5.48
C VAL A 125 -13.22 19.51 6.58
N ARG A 126 -13.84 20.32 7.45
CA ARG A 126 -13.26 20.80 8.69
C ARG A 126 -14.24 20.56 9.83
N LEU A 127 -13.72 19.99 10.91
CA LEU A 127 -14.50 19.61 12.07
C LEU A 127 -14.01 20.46 13.23
N THR A 128 -14.94 21.15 13.90
CA THR A 128 -14.62 22.04 15.03
C THR A 128 -15.71 22.00 16.09
N GLU A 129 -15.56 22.78 17.16
CA GLU A 129 -16.65 23.05 18.10
C GLU A 129 -17.87 23.73 17.45
N ARG A 130 -17.69 24.36 16.28
CA ARG A 130 -18.78 24.98 15.51
C ARG A 130 -19.59 23.96 14.71
N GLY A 131 -19.15 22.70 14.65
CA GLY A 131 -19.80 21.60 13.94
C GLY A 131 -18.99 21.10 12.75
N VAL A 132 -19.69 20.62 11.73
CA VAL A 132 -19.11 20.05 10.50
C VAL A 132 -19.18 21.11 9.41
N SER A 133 -18.03 21.65 9.03
CA SER A 133 -17.90 22.48 7.83
C SER A 133 -17.51 21.60 6.64
N LEU A 134 -18.20 21.74 5.53
CA LEU A 134 -17.85 21.06 4.28
C LEU A 134 -17.92 22.00 3.08
N GLY A 135 -17.21 21.61 2.04
CA GLY A 135 -17.42 22.12 0.69
C GLY A 135 -16.72 21.24 -0.34
N ILE A 136 -16.40 21.82 -1.48
CA ILE A 136 -15.63 21.17 -2.55
C ILE A 136 -14.47 22.05 -3.00
N PRO A 137 -13.35 21.46 -3.46
CA PRO A 137 -12.27 22.22 -4.06
C PRO A 137 -12.76 23.10 -5.23
N LEU A 138 -11.94 24.08 -5.60
CA LEU A 138 -12.12 24.87 -6.81
C LEU A 138 -12.21 23.95 -8.03
N GLN A 139 -13.30 24.10 -8.77
CA GLN A 139 -13.52 23.29 -9.98
C GLN A 139 -12.54 23.70 -11.10
N ASN A 140 -12.11 24.97 -11.09
CA ASN A 140 -10.96 25.45 -11.86
C ASN A 140 -9.76 25.63 -10.93
N ALA A 141 -8.69 24.84 -11.12
CA ALA A 141 -7.48 24.95 -10.32
C ALA A 141 -6.77 26.30 -10.55
N LYS A 142 -6.15 26.82 -9.50
CA LYS A 142 -5.09 27.82 -9.61
C LYS A 142 -3.82 27.09 -10.00
N VAL A 143 -3.28 27.44 -11.17
CA VAL A 143 -2.10 26.82 -11.74
C VAL A 143 -1.04 27.89 -11.90
N ASP A 144 0.12 27.67 -11.30
CA ASP A 144 1.30 28.49 -11.54
C ASP A 144 2.41 27.67 -12.22
N ASN A 145 3.64 28.21 -12.24
CA ASN A 145 4.78 27.56 -12.86
C ASN A 145 5.25 26.29 -12.13
N VAL A 146 4.80 25.98 -10.92
CA VAL A 146 5.31 24.86 -10.11
C VAL A 146 4.24 24.16 -9.29
N HIS A 147 3.06 24.78 -9.11
CA HIS A 147 1.97 24.29 -8.27
C HIS A 147 0.65 24.19 -9.02
N VAL A 148 -0.12 23.15 -8.68
CA VAL A 148 -1.55 23.06 -8.96
C VAL A 148 -2.28 23.03 -7.62
N ASP A 149 -3.08 24.06 -7.37
CA ASP A 149 -3.85 24.22 -6.13
C ASP A 149 -5.33 24.39 -6.46
N ARG A 150 -6.18 23.63 -5.78
CA ARG A 150 -7.64 23.77 -5.88
C ARG A 150 -8.27 24.46 -4.67
N GLY A 151 -7.51 25.20 -3.87
CA GLY A 151 -7.98 26.11 -2.81
C GLY A 151 -8.77 25.42 -1.70
N TYR A 152 -8.33 24.24 -1.25
CA TYR A 152 -9.08 23.40 -0.30
C TYR A 152 -9.41 24.13 1.03
N ASP A 153 -8.54 25.03 1.49
CA ASP A 153 -8.71 25.78 2.75
C ASP A 153 -9.80 26.87 2.70
N ASN A 154 -9.95 27.51 1.53
CA ASN A 154 -10.85 28.62 1.25
C ASN A 154 -12.12 28.18 0.49
N THR A 155 -12.53 26.92 0.67
CA THR A 155 -13.68 26.33 -0.03
C THR A 155 -14.69 25.64 0.88
N LEU A 156 -14.57 25.80 2.20
CA LEU A 156 -15.57 25.36 3.16
C LEU A 156 -16.80 26.27 3.09
N ASP A 157 -17.87 25.77 2.47
CA ASP A 157 -19.01 26.59 2.07
C ASP A 157 -20.14 26.56 3.10
N VAL A 158 -20.43 25.38 3.68
CA VAL A 158 -21.56 25.15 4.58
C VAL A 158 -21.08 24.55 5.88
N THR A 159 -21.53 25.10 7.01
CA THR A 159 -21.34 24.51 8.34
C THR A 159 -22.67 24.04 8.90
N VAL A 160 -22.73 22.78 9.32
CA VAL A 160 -23.88 22.18 10.00
C VAL A 160 -23.58 21.91 11.48
N THR A 161 -24.53 22.24 12.35
CA THR A 161 -24.40 22.05 13.80
C THR A 161 -25.75 21.88 14.48
N THR A 162 -25.75 21.36 15.70
CA THR A 162 -26.90 21.28 16.61
C THR A 162 -26.92 22.40 17.65
N GLY A 163 -25.94 23.32 17.59
CA GLY A 163 -25.85 24.52 18.44
C GLY A 163 -25.33 24.28 19.85
N ASP A 164 -25.20 23.02 20.27
CA ASP A 164 -24.75 22.59 21.59
C ASP A 164 -23.33 22.02 21.59
N LEU A 165 -22.60 22.12 20.46
CA LEU A 165 -21.23 21.65 20.32
C LEU A 165 -20.17 22.66 20.79
N MET A 166 -20.55 23.93 20.99
CA MET A 166 -19.63 24.97 21.48
C MET A 166 -18.97 24.57 22.80
N GLY A 167 -17.66 24.79 22.92
CA GLY A 167 -16.85 24.39 24.06
C GLY A 167 -16.55 22.90 24.14
N THR A 168 -16.70 22.15 23.05
CA THR A 168 -16.33 20.73 22.94
C THR A 168 -15.33 20.52 21.80
N ALA A 169 -14.63 19.39 21.77
CA ALA A 169 -13.73 19.06 20.67
C ALA A 169 -14.23 17.86 19.85
N PRO A 170 -14.07 17.87 18.51
CA PRO A 170 -14.25 16.69 17.69
C PRO A 170 -13.15 15.67 18.00
N LEU A 171 -13.49 14.42 18.32
CA LEU A 171 -12.52 13.36 18.58
C LEU A 171 -12.77 12.16 17.66
N VAL A 172 -11.70 11.49 17.24
CA VAL A 172 -11.81 10.23 16.51
C VAL A 172 -12.48 9.18 17.41
N ALA A 173 -13.63 8.68 16.97
CA ALA A 173 -14.44 7.69 17.67
C ALA A 173 -14.26 6.29 17.09
N ASP A 174 -14.10 6.17 15.78
CA ASP A 174 -13.80 4.92 15.06
C ASP A 174 -13.24 5.25 13.67
N TYR A 175 -12.68 4.27 12.97
CA TYR A 175 -12.24 4.42 11.57
C TYR A 175 -12.24 3.06 10.85
N SER A 176 -12.13 3.06 9.53
CA SER A 176 -11.84 1.86 8.73
C SER A 176 -10.99 2.26 7.53
N ASP A 177 -10.78 1.38 6.55
CA ASP A 177 -9.77 1.53 5.50
C ASP A 177 -9.77 2.90 4.79
N TRP A 178 -10.94 3.53 4.58
CA TRP A 178 -11.07 4.89 4.02
C TRP A 178 -12.23 5.71 4.63
N MET A 179 -12.55 5.45 5.89
CA MET A 179 -13.62 6.14 6.63
C MET A 179 -13.13 6.52 8.04
N VAL A 180 -13.61 7.67 8.54
CA VAL A 180 -13.45 8.07 9.95
C VAL A 180 -14.79 8.48 10.56
N SER A 181 -15.02 8.08 11.81
CA SER A 181 -16.15 8.50 12.64
C SER A 181 -15.65 9.49 13.69
N ILE A 182 -16.29 10.64 13.79
CA ILE A 182 -15.88 11.74 14.67
C ILE A 182 -17.00 12.05 15.64
N GLY A 183 -16.69 12.07 16.93
CA GLY A 183 -17.65 12.30 18.01
C GLY A 183 -17.39 13.61 18.75
N TRP A 184 -18.47 14.28 19.14
CA TRP A 184 -18.45 15.40 20.09
C TRP A 184 -19.11 14.94 21.38
N ALA A 185 -18.47 15.27 22.51
CA ALA A 185 -19.00 14.97 23.82
C ALA A 185 -18.78 16.14 24.79
N ARG A 186 -19.69 16.30 25.75
CA ARG A 186 -19.54 17.21 26.89
C ARG A 186 -19.55 16.40 28.16
N ASN A 187 -18.50 16.51 28.98
CA ASN A 187 -18.35 15.73 30.22
C ASN A 187 -18.59 14.22 29.97
N ASN A 188 -17.97 13.66 28.94
CA ASN A 188 -18.15 12.27 28.47
C ASN A 188 -19.57 11.88 28.02
N THR A 189 -20.51 12.83 27.93
CA THR A 189 -21.84 12.59 27.37
C THR A 189 -21.83 12.86 25.86
N PRO A 190 -22.07 11.86 25.00
CA PRO A 190 -22.08 12.04 23.55
C PRO A 190 -23.19 13.02 23.12
N LEU A 191 -22.84 13.94 22.22
CA LEU A 191 -23.76 14.94 21.65
C LEU A 191 -24.08 14.61 20.19
N LEU A 192 -23.03 14.40 19.40
CA LEU A 192 -23.12 14.23 17.94
C LEU A 192 -22.01 13.30 17.45
N VAL A 193 -22.30 12.52 16.42
CA VAL A 193 -21.31 11.74 15.67
C VAL A 193 -21.47 12.05 14.18
N ALA A 194 -20.35 12.27 13.48
CA ALA A 194 -20.29 12.43 12.04
C ALA A 194 -19.40 11.35 11.42
N ASN A 195 -19.93 10.62 10.44
CA ASN A 195 -19.16 9.67 9.63
C ASN A 195 -18.73 10.37 8.34
N VAL A 196 -17.42 10.42 8.12
CA VAL A 196 -16.78 11.00 6.93
C VAL A 196 -16.13 9.85 6.17
N VAL A 197 -16.47 9.70 4.89
CA VAL A 197 -16.03 8.59 4.05
C VAL A 197 -15.45 9.16 2.78
N GLU A 198 -14.23 8.78 2.44
CA GLU A 198 -13.65 9.16 1.15
C GLU A 198 -14.46 8.56 0.00
N GLY A 199 -14.66 9.36 -1.05
CA GLY A 199 -15.56 9.04 -2.14
C GLY A 199 -17.03 9.24 -1.78
N SER A 200 -17.43 9.57 -0.55
CA SER A 200 -18.86 9.84 -0.31
C SER A 200 -19.21 11.30 -0.63
N PRO A 201 -20.32 11.56 -1.34
CA PRO A 201 -20.83 12.92 -1.46
C PRO A 201 -21.51 13.38 -0.17
N PHE A 202 -21.75 12.48 0.79
CA PHE A 202 -22.47 12.74 2.05
C PHE A 202 -21.52 12.85 3.24
N ILE A 203 -21.89 13.71 4.19
CA ILE A 203 -21.53 13.55 5.59
C ILE A 203 -22.76 13.02 6.33
N PHE A 204 -22.61 11.86 6.96
CA PHE A 204 -23.69 11.21 7.70
C PHE A 204 -23.62 11.62 9.18
N VAL A 205 -24.71 12.16 9.73
CA VAL A 205 -24.73 12.70 11.09
C VAL A 205 -25.77 11.99 11.94
N GLU A 206 -25.36 11.61 13.15
CA GLU A 206 -26.21 11.06 14.20
C GLU A 206 -26.16 11.96 15.45
N LYS A 207 -27.32 12.46 15.86
CA LYS A 207 -27.49 13.12 17.16
C LYS A 207 -27.62 12.07 18.25
N LYS A 208 -26.78 12.20 19.28
CA LYS A 208 -26.76 11.29 20.44
C LYS A 208 -27.61 11.79 21.60
N ASN A 209 -28.01 13.06 21.57
CA ASN A 209 -28.89 13.67 22.57
C ASN A 209 -30.25 14.07 21.98
N ASN A 210 -31.10 14.69 22.81
CA ASN A 210 -32.46 15.11 22.44
C ASN A 210 -32.51 16.50 21.79
N GLN A 211 -31.43 17.00 21.20
CA GLN A 211 -31.47 18.28 20.51
C GLN A 211 -32.35 18.18 19.26
N THR A 212 -33.37 19.03 19.18
CA THR A 212 -34.40 19.03 18.14
C THR A 212 -34.17 20.09 17.07
N THR A 213 -33.08 20.84 17.12
CA THR A 213 -32.78 21.90 16.17
C THR A 213 -31.48 21.61 15.44
N SER A 214 -31.51 21.74 14.12
CA SER A 214 -30.33 21.75 13.26
C SER A 214 -30.13 23.14 12.69
N TYR A 215 -28.88 23.55 12.60
CA TYR A 215 -28.46 24.86 12.12
C TYR A 215 -27.56 24.71 10.89
N LEU A 216 -27.75 25.60 9.91
CA LEU A 216 -26.82 25.78 8.79
C LEU A 216 -26.30 27.21 8.77
N GLN A 217 -25.02 27.36 8.42
CA GLN A 217 -24.38 28.63 8.17
C GLN A 217 -23.57 28.56 6.88
N PHE A 218 -23.74 29.55 6.00
CA PHE A 218 -22.99 29.69 4.75
C PHE A 218 -21.90 30.75 4.95
N THR A 219 -20.72 30.31 5.38
CA THR A 219 -19.67 31.20 5.94
C THR A 219 -18.79 31.84 4.88
N ASN A 220 -18.52 31.12 3.79
CA ASN A 220 -17.67 31.59 2.69
C ASN A 220 -18.49 31.94 1.45
N SER A 221 -19.51 32.77 1.64
CA SER A 221 -20.58 32.97 0.66
C SER A 221 -20.84 34.46 0.43
N GLN A 222 -20.96 34.86 -0.84
CA GLN A 222 -21.42 36.18 -1.27
C GLN A 222 -22.95 36.22 -1.47
N ASP A 223 -23.56 35.08 -1.81
CA ASP A 223 -25.01 34.89 -1.94
C ASP A 223 -25.37 33.45 -1.59
N ALA A 224 -26.46 33.25 -0.83
CA ALA A 224 -26.93 31.91 -0.46
C ALA A 224 -28.46 31.85 -0.55
N LYS A 225 -29.00 30.76 -1.11
CA LYS A 225 -30.44 30.59 -1.30
C LYS A 225 -30.93 29.18 -1.04
N LEU A 226 -32.12 29.07 -0.46
CA LEU A 226 -32.94 27.86 -0.44
C LEU A 226 -33.69 27.74 -1.78
N LEU A 227 -33.27 26.80 -2.61
CA LEU A 227 -33.84 26.58 -3.95
C LEU A 227 -35.16 25.82 -3.91
N SER A 228 -35.15 24.70 -3.18
CA SER A 228 -36.32 23.83 -3.05
C SER A 228 -36.37 23.16 -1.69
N GLN A 229 -37.58 22.83 -1.26
CA GLN A 229 -37.82 22.06 -0.06
C GLN A 229 -39.00 21.12 -0.27
N ASP A 230 -38.81 19.86 0.09
CA ASP A 230 -39.83 18.80 0.07
C ASP A 230 -39.56 17.80 1.22
N LYS A 231 -40.40 16.79 1.40
CA LYS A 231 -40.25 15.77 2.45
C LYS A 231 -38.87 15.13 2.38
N GLY A 232 -38.11 15.21 3.47
CA GLY A 232 -36.78 14.63 3.59
C GLY A 232 -35.67 15.31 2.78
N ILE A 233 -35.90 16.45 2.12
CA ILE A 233 -34.86 17.12 1.33
C ILE A 233 -35.02 18.65 1.30
N SER A 234 -33.91 19.37 1.46
CA SER A 234 -33.80 20.81 1.19
C SER A 234 -32.57 21.07 0.33
N VAL A 235 -32.72 21.77 -0.79
CA VAL A 235 -31.63 22.05 -1.74
C VAL A 235 -31.24 23.52 -1.65
N PHE A 236 -29.95 23.78 -1.50
CA PHE A 236 -29.37 25.09 -1.33
C PHE A 236 -28.38 25.38 -2.45
N LYS A 237 -28.17 26.67 -2.72
CA LYS A 237 -27.03 27.15 -3.48
C LYS A 237 -26.26 28.22 -2.71
N THR A 238 -24.98 28.32 -3.00
CA THR A 238 -24.09 29.34 -2.43
C THR A 238 -23.07 29.80 -3.46
N LYS A 239 -22.72 31.07 -3.40
CA LYS A 239 -21.75 31.72 -4.28
C LYS A 239 -20.46 31.99 -3.51
N ASN A 240 -19.47 31.10 -3.66
CA ASN A 240 -18.14 31.31 -3.09
C ASN A 240 -17.42 32.43 -3.86
N ALA A 241 -16.71 33.32 -3.15
CA ALA A 241 -15.95 34.42 -3.74
C ALA A 241 -14.81 33.95 -4.66
N SER A 242 -14.25 32.77 -4.36
CA SER A 242 -13.13 32.16 -5.09
C SER A 242 -13.58 31.36 -6.32
N ASP A 243 -14.88 31.20 -6.56
CA ASP A 243 -15.43 30.40 -7.66
C ASP A 243 -16.25 31.24 -8.64
N SER A 244 -16.29 30.87 -9.91
CA SER A 244 -17.04 31.58 -10.96
C SER A 244 -18.51 31.14 -11.04
N GLY A 245 -18.84 29.93 -10.58
CA GLY A 245 -20.20 29.38 -10.52
C GLY A 245 -20.87 29.47 -9.13
N TYR A 246 -22.12 29.04 -9.05
CA TYR A 246 -22.73 28.64 -7.78
C TYR A 246 -22.36 27.19 -7.47
N ARG A 247 -22.30 26.87 -6.18
CA ARG A 247 -22.16 25.50 -5.67
C ARG A 247 -23.47 25.09 -5.00
N TYR A 248 -23.78 23.81 -5.07
CA TYR A 248 -25.07 23.29 -4.64
C TYR A 248 -24.88 22.24 -3.55
N TYR A 249 -25.78 22.30 -2.55
CA TYR A 249 -25.76 21.41 -1.40
C TYR A 249 -27.18 20.95 -1.09
N ALA A 250 -27.32 19.77 -0.52
CA ALA A 250 -28.61 19.29 -0.03
C ALA A 250 -28.52 18.81 1.40
N TYR A 251 -29.54 19.14 2.19
CA TYR A 251 -29.77 18.60 3.53
C TYR A 251 -30.87 17.55 3.42
N PHE A 252 -30.57 16.32 3.85
CA PHE A 252 -31.51 15.20 3.84
C PHE A 252 -31.90 14.81 5.26
N SER A 253 -33.20 14.67 5.47
CA SER A 253 -33.79 14.28 6.74
C SER A 253 -34.73 13.08 6.55
N ASN A 254 -35.37 12.64 7.63
CA ASN A 254 -36.32 11.54 7.57
C ASN A 254 -37.42 11.81 6.51
N PRO A 255 -37.53 10.96 5.46
CA PRO A 255 -38.48 11.16 4.37
C PRO A 255 -39.95 11.06 4.79
N ASP A 256 -40.25 10.50 5.96
CA ASP A 256 -41.61 10.36 6.49
C ASP A 256 -42.07 11.59 7.28
N THR A 257 -41.18 12.54 7.56
CA THR A 257 -41.56 13.75 8.29
C THR A 257 -42.30 14.75 7.42
N ALA A 258 -43.23 15.49 8.04
CA ALA A 258 -43.82 16.65 7.40
C ALA A 258 -42.74 17.70 7.11
N VAL A 259 -42.92 18.48 6.05
CA VAL A 259 -41.98 19.54 5.68
C VAL A 259 -41.93 20.59 6.80
N VAL A 260 -40.79 20.68 7.48
CA VAL A 260 -40.53 21.72 8.49
C VAL A 260 -39.76 22.86 7.84
N PRO A 261 -40.29 24.09 7.81
CA PRO A 261 -39.64 25.20 7.11
C PRO A 261 -38.34 25.63 7.78
N TRP A 262 -37.36 26.00 6.97
CA TRP A 262 -36.18 26.71 7.43
C TRP A 262 -36.54 28.14 7.87
N LYS A 263 -35.92 28.60 8.95
CA LYS A 263 -36.14 29.93 9.53
C LYS A 263 -34.83 30.66 9.74
N THR A 264 -34.86 31.99 9.63
CA THR A 264 -33.76 32.85 10.07
C THR A 264 -33.62 32.82 11.60
N THR A 265 -32.53 33.37 12.13
CA THR A 265 -32.35 33.57 13.59
C THR A 265 -33.47 34.42 14.20
N SER A 266 -34.07 35.33 13.45
CA SER A 266 -35.23 36.13 13.89
C SER A 266 -36.56 35.35 13.86
N GLY A 267 -36.55 34.09 13.43
CA GLY A 267 -37.74 33.23 13.35
C GLY A 267 -38.56 33.37 12.05
N SER A 268 -38.11 34.20 11.10
CA SER A 268 -38.80 34.40 9.82
C SER A 268 -38.65 33.17 8.93
N VAL A 269 -39.75 32.67 8.35
CA VAL A 269 -39.74 31.54 7.41
C VAL A 269 -39.06 31.94 6.11
N ILE A 270 -38.15 31.09 5.62
CA ILE A 270 -37.51 31.23 4.32
C ILE A 270 -38.33 30.43 3.31
N VAL A 271 -39.04 31.13 2.43
CA VAL A 271 -39.83 30.48 1.37
C VAL A 271 -38.89 30.10 0.21
N PRO A 272 -38.83 28.83 -0.21
CA PRO A 272 -37.97 28.38 -1.30
C PRO A 272 -38.26 29.07 -2.64
N VAL A 273 -37.24 29.16 -3.51
CA VAL A 273 -37.36 29.74 -4.85
C VAL A 273 -38.43 29.02 -5.69
N ASN A 274 -38.46 27.68 -5.67
CA ASN A 274 -39.44 26.90 -6.44
C ASN A 274 -40.89 27.02 -5.94
N GLN A 275 -41.11 27.66 -4.78
CA GLN A 275 -42.43 27.95 -4.20
C GLN A 275 -42.80 29.44 -4.33
N GLY A 276 -42.09 30.21 -5.16
CA GLY A 276 -42.36 31.63 -5.39
C GLY A 276 -41.74 32.59 -4.37
N GLY A 277 -40.92 32.08 -3.43
CA GLY A 277 -40.15 32.90 -2.50
C GLY A 277 -38.84 33.41 -3.10
N SER A 278 -38.15 34.32 -2.37
CA SER A 278 -36.80 34.73 -2.76
C SER A 278 -35.74 33.68 -2.41
N GLY A 279 -36.04 32.79 -1.47
CA GLY A 279 -35.09 31.82 -0.90
C GLY A 279 -33.90 32.45 -0.16
N ASN A 280 -33.86 33.78 0.01
CA ASN A 280 -32.66 34.50 0.44
C ASN A 280 -32.21 34.06 1.84
N ILE A 281 -30.93 33.73 1.95
CA ILE A 281 -30.22 33.48 3.19
C ILE A 281 -29.13 34.54 3.29
N VAL A 282 -29.09 35.30 4.38
CA VAL A 282 -28.01 36.28 4.58
C VAL A 282 -26.72 35.50 4.89
N PRO A 283 -25.65 35.64 4.08
CA PRO A 283 -24.40 34.93 4.32
C PRO A 283 -23.85 35.20 5.73
N SER A 284 -23.12 34.22 6.26
CA SER A 284 -22.57 34.23 7.62
C SER A 284 -23.60 34.34 8.75
N THR A 285 -24.90 34.35 8.45
CA THR A 285 -25.95 34.18 9.47
C THR A 285 -26.40 32.72 9.53
N THR A 286 -27.00 32.36 10.66
CA THR A 286 -27.49 31.00 10.89
C THR A 286 -28.95 30.90 10.48
N ILE A 287 -29.29 29.82 9.79
CA ILE A 287 -30.67 29.38 9.58
C ILE A 287 -30.90 28.10 10.37
N GLN A 288 -32.15 27.87 10.78
CA GLN A 288 -32.50 26.75 11.62
C GLN A 288 -33.74 26.02 11.11
N THR A 289 -33.80 24.73 11.36
CA THR A 289 -35.00 23.91 11.18
C THR A 289 -35.17 23.01 12.38
N ALA A 290 -36.44 22.68 12.70
CA ALA A 290 -36.69 21.66 13.71
C ALA A 290 -36.44 20.29 13.08
N GLU A 291 -35.45 19.59 13.59
CA GLU A 291 -35.08 18.23 13.24
C GLU A 291 -35.23 17.39 14.51
N ALA A 292 -36.38 16.75 14.70
CA ALA A 292 -36.60 15.91 15.89
C ALA A 292 -36.00 14.50 15.74
N ASN A 293 -35.66 14.07 14.52
CA ASN A 293 -35.11 12.73 14.30
C ASN A 293 -33.63 12.67 14.64
N ARG A 294 -33.12 11.44 14.82
CA ARG A 294 -31.73 11.22 15.21
C ARG A 294 -30.73 11.38 14.07
N TYR A 295 -31.13 11.10 12.83
CA TYR A 295 -30.22 11.01 11.70
C TYR A 295 -30.53 12.04 10.61
N PHE A 296 -29.49 12.64 10.06
CA PHE A 296 -29.57 13.46 8.84
C PHE A 296 -28.26 13.36 8.08
N SER A 297 -28.26 13.76 6.82
CA SER A 297 -27.05 13.88 6.03
C SER A 297 -27.01 15.20 5.27
N ILE A 298 -25.80 15.67 5.01
CA ILE A 298 -25.56 16.82 4.14
C ILE A 298 -24.68 16.36 2.99
N ALA A 299 -25.01 16.79 1.77
CA ALA A 299 -24.26 16.39 0.58
C ALA A 299 -23.91 17.57 -0.31
N VAL A 300 -22.79 17.43 -1.02
CA VAL A 300 -22.56 18.21 -2.24
C VAL A 300 -23.45 17.68 -3.37
N ILE A 301 -23.98 18.61 -4.18
CA ILE A 301 -24.74 18.30 -5.39
C ILE A 301 -23.93 18.77 -6.60
N PRO A 302 -23.37 17.85 -7.41
CA PRO A 302 -22.53 18.19 -8.56
C PRO A 302 -23.35 18.73 -9.73
N ALA A 303 -23.72 20.01 -9.68
CA ALA A 303 -24.61 20.65 -10.65
C ALA A 303 -24.04 21.98 -11.14
N SER A 304 -24.42 22.36 -12.37
CA SER A 304 -24.03 23.63 -13.00
C SER A 304 -25.17 24.65 -13.07
N SER A 305 -26.40 24.25 -12.72
CA SER A 305 -27.60 25.11 -12.74
C SER A 305 -28.57 24.77 -11.62
N ASP A 306 -29.44 25.71 -11.25
CA ASP A 306 -30.48 25.49 -10.23
C ASP A 306 -31.39 24.28 -10.58
N SER A 307 -31.75 24.13 -11.86
CA SER A 307 -32.61 23.02 -12.30
C SER A 307 -31.91 21.66 -12.18
N SER A 308 -30.67 21.56 -12.67
CA SER A 308 -29.88 20.33 -12.55
C SER A 308 -29.56 19.99 -11.10
N ALA A 309 -29.37 20.99 -10.23
CA ALA A 309 -29.16 20.77 -8.80
C ALA A 309 -30.38 20.12 -8.15
N VAL A 310 -31.59 20.60 -8.41
CA VAL A 310 -32.81 19.98 -7.88
C VAL A 310 -33.01 18.57 -8.44
N GLU A 311 -32.74 18.35 -9.72
CA GLU A 311 -32.84 17.04 -10.36
C GLU A 311 -31.86 16.02 -9.73
N ILE A 312 -30.57 16.34 -9.69
CA ILE A 312 -29.52 15.48 -9.13
C ILE A 312 -29.75 15.24 -7.64
N ALA A 313 -30.12 16.26 -6.87
CA ALA A 313 -30.42 16.08 -5.45
C ALA A 313 -31.57 15.08 -5.21
N ASN A 314 -32.58 15.06 -6.09
CA ASN A 314 -33.65 14.06 -6.02
C ASN A 314 -33.20 12.66 -6.44
N GLN A 315 -32.21 12.54 -7.33
CA GLN A 315 -31.60 11.24 -7.66
C GLN A 315 -30.71 10.70 -6.52
N LEU A 316 -30.08 11.60 -5.74
CA LEU A 316 -29.28 11.26 -4.55
C LEU A 316 -30.14 10.87 -3.34
N LYS A 317 -31.33 11.49 -3.22
CA LYS A 317 -32.26 11.33 -2.07
C LYS A 317 -32.50 9.88 -1.61
N PRO A 318 -32.71 8.88 -2.48
CA PRO A 318 -32.93 7.50 -2.06
C PRO A 318 -31.76 6.89 -1.28
N TYR A 319 -30.54 7.39 -1.49
CA TYR A 319 -29.31 6.86 -0.89
C TYR A 319 -28.87 7.65 0.36
N ALA A 320 -29.40 8.86 0.56
CA ALA A 320 -28.95 9.81 1.58
C ALA A 320 -29.16 9.35 3.04
N SER A 321 -30.00 8.34 3.27
CA SER A 321 -30.27 7.72 4.58
C SER A 321 -29.63 6.33 4.73
N THR A 322 -28.77 5.94 3.79
CA THR A 322 -28.00 4.69 3.86
C THR A 322 -26.59 5.02 4.31
N PHE A 323 -26.40 4.94 5.62
CA PHE A 323 -25.19 5.37 6.30
C PHE A 323 -24.13 4.28 6.14
N ILE A 324 -22.97 4.65 5.61
CA ILE A 324 -21.80 3.78 5.61
C ILE A 324 -21.28 3.72 7.07
N LYS A 325 -21.11 2.48 7.55
CA LYS A 325 -20.69 2.16 8.92
C LYS A 325 -19.23 1.73 8.99
N SER A 326 -18.77 1.00 7.98
CA SER A 326 -17.36 0.64 7.83
C SER A 326 -17.05 0.34 6.37
N THR A 327 -15.78 0.43 6.05
CA THR A 327 -15.20 0.17 4.74
C THR A 327 -14.03 -0.80 4.88
N SER A 328 -13.87 -1.68 3.91
CA SER A 328 -12.74 -2.62 3.90
C SER A 328 -12.43 -3.06 2.48
N ILE A 329 -11.17 -3.31 2.16
CA ILE A 329 -10.82 -4.02 0.94
C ILE A 329 -10.56 -5.51 1.19
N THR A 330 -10.77 -6.30 0.15
CA THR A 330 -10.20 -7.65 0.00
C THR A 330 -9.61 -7.75 -1.39
N TYR A 331 -8.55 -8.55 -1.57
CA TYR A 331 -7.91 -8.71 -2.87
C TYR A 331 -7.55 -10.15 -3.15
N GLU A 332 -7.41 -10.48 -4.43
CA GLU A 332 -6.96 -11.78 -4.91
C GLU A 332 -6.15 -11.66 -6.21
N TYR A 333 -5.32 -12.66 -6.49
CA TYR A 333 -4.57 -12.73 -7.75
C TYR A 333 -5.14 -13.82 -8.67
N ASP A 334 -5.77 -13.40 -9.77
CA ASP A 334 -6.18 -14.29 -10.85
C ASP A 334 -4.96 -14.70 -11.68
N LYS A 335 -4.36 -15.82 -11.28
CA LYS A 335 -3.20 -16.44 -11.94
C LYS A 335 -3.44 -16.75 -13.42
N ASN A 336 -4.67 -17.01 -13.85
CA ASN A 336 -4.95 -17.38 -15.26
C ASN A 336 -4.89 -16.17 -16.20
N ASN A 337 -5.23 -14.99 -15.66
CA ASN A 337 -5.26 -13.75 -16.42
C ASN A 337 -4.15 -12.77 -16.03
N ALA A 338 -3.34 -13.14 -15.03
CA ALA A 338 -2.32 -12.28 -14.42
C ALA A 338 -2.92 -10.92 -14.01
N LYS A 339 -4.04 -10.97 -13.29
CA LYS A 339 -4.75 -9.77 -12.79
C LYS A 339 -4.84 -9.79 -11.28
N VAL A 340 -4.69 -8.63 -10.66
CA VAL A 340 -5.09 -8.43 -9.27
C VAL A 340 -6.51 -7.88 -9.27
N ILE A 341 -7.38 -8.55 -8.52
CA ILE A 341 -8.78 -8.14 -8.34
C ILE A 341 -8.90 -7.57 -6.93
N THR A 342 -9.35 -6.32 -6.81
CA THR A 342 -9.56 -5.66 -5.52
C THR A 342 -11.04 -5.36 -5.35
N HIS A 343 -11.64 -5.84 -4.26
CA HIS A 343 -13.03 -5.57 -3.90
C HIS A 343 -13.10 -4.50 -2.82
N PHE A 344 -13.84 -3.43 -3.10
CA PHE A 344 -14.14 -2.35 -2.17
C PHE A 344 -15.45 -2.66 -1.48
N ASN A 345 -15.41 -3.03 -0.20
CA ASN A 345 -16.57 -3.48 0.56
C ASN A 345 -17.11 -2.37 1.47
N PHE A 346 -18.43 -2.23 1.50
CA PHE A 346 -19.15 -1.26 2.31
C PHE A 346 -20.14 -1.99 3.21
N ASP A 347 -19.96 -1.84 4.53
CA ASP A 347 -21.01 -2.15 5.49
C ASP A 347 -21.87 -0.89 5.67
N SER A 348 -23.16 -1.01 5.40
CA SER A 348 -24.06 0.14 5.40
C SER A 348 -25.42 -0.18 6.00
N GLN A 349 -26.06 0.86 6.54
CA GLN A 349 -27.34 0.74 7.22
C GLN A 349 -28.28 1.84 6.74
N THR A 350 -29.44 1.45 6.20
CA THR A 350 -30.56 2.38 6.00
C THR A 350 -31.18 2.71 7.36
N VAL A 351 -31.09 3.97 7.79
CA VAL A 351 -31.43 4.38 9.17
C VAL A 351 -32.92 4.69 9.39
N TYR A 352 -33.71 4.74 8.32
CA TYR A 352 -35.17 4.92 8.39
C TYR A 352 -35.89 3.80 7.62
N PRO A 353 -37.02 3.29 8.15
CA PRO A 353 -37.81 2.26 7.50
C PRO A 353 -38.76 2.89 6.45
N ASN A 354 -38.22 3.31 5.30
CA ASN A 354 -38.99 3.92 4.21
C ASN A 354 -38.70 3.23 2.86
N ALA A 355 -39.76 2.84 2.14
CA ALA A 355 -39.66 2.03 0.92
C ALA A 355 -39.02 2.75 -0.29
N SER A 356 -38.95 4.09 -0.28
CA SER A 356 -38.26 4.86 -1.31
C SER A 356 -36.75 4.88 -1.14
N LEU A 357 -36.24 4.52 0.05
CA LEU A 357 -34.81 4.49 0.33
C LEU A 357 -34.17 3.22 -0.27
N LYS A 358 -32.93 3.35 -0.71
CA LYS A 358 -32.12 2.30 -1.30
C LYS A 358 -31.07 1.83 -0.31
N LYS A 359 -30.83 0.52 -0.25
CA LYS A 359 -29.84 -0.09 0.67
C LYS A 359 -28.40 0.04 0.15
N GLN A 360 -28.23 0.33 -1.13
CA GLN A 360 -26.93 0.56 -1.74
C GLN A 360 -26.34 1.89 -1.25
N PRO A 361 -25.04 1.98 -0.94
CA PRO A 361 -24.37 3.26 -0.77
C PRO A 361 -24.14 3.92 -2.13
N LEU A 362 -24.14 5.25 -2.14
CA LEU A 362 -23.74 6.07 -3.28
C LEU A 362 -22.41 6.74 -2.95
N VAL A 363 -21.44 6.58 -3.86
CA VAL A 363 -20.06 7.08 -3.75
C VAL A 363 -19.64 7.80 -5.03
N PHE A 364 -18.39 8.25 -5.06
CA PHE A 364 -17.68 8.88 -6.15
C PHE A 364 -16.42 8.09 -6.40
N LEU A 365 -16.20 7.67 -7.64
CA LEU A 365 -15.04 6.88 -8.04
C LEU A 365 -13.94 7.78 -8.58
N TYR A 366 -12.69 7.46 -8.26
CA TYR A 366 -11.52 8.08 -8.88
C TYR A 366 -11.33 7.59 -10.34
N PRO A 367 -10.66 8.37 -11.20
CA PRO A 367 -10.39 7.98 -12.58
C PRO A 367 -9.71 6.62 -12.73
N TRP A 368 -8.74 6.29 -11.85
CA TRP A 368 -8.04 5.02 -11.93
C TRP A 368 -8.96 3.83 -11.60
N GLN A 369 -9.93 4.00 -10.69
CA GLN A 369 -10.89 2.96 -10.37
C GLN A 369 -11.76 2.69 -11.60
N ILE A 370 -12.32 3.74 -12.21
CA ILE A 370 -13.16 3.64 -13.41
C ILE A 370 -12.39 2.99 -14.57
N LYS A 371 -11.12 3.38 -14.78
CA LYS A 371 -10.26 2.80 -15.82
C LYS A 371 -10.13 1.28 -15.68
N ASN A 372 -10.07 0.78 -14.46
CA ASN A 372 -9.82 -0.63 -14.14
C ASN A 372 -11.09 -1.40 -13.73
N MET A 373 -12.29 -0.84 -13.94
CA MET A 373 -13.56 -1.55 -13.78
C MET A 373 -13.92 -2.34 -15.03
N SER A 374 -14.58 -3.50 -14.83
CA SER A 374 -15.25 -4.21 -15.91
C SER A 374 -16.46 -3.41 -16.44
N ASP A 375 -16.92 -3.72 -17.65
CA ASP A 375 -18.10 -3.07 -18.23
C ASP A 375 -19.35 -3.26 -17.36
N SER A 376 -19.49 -4.43 -16.71
CA SER A 376 -20.57 -4.68 -15.76
C SER A 376 -20.49 -3.82 -14.51
N GLU A 377 -19.28 -3.52 -14.02
CA GLU A 377 -19.09 -2.62 -12.88
C GLU A 377 -19.44 -1.18 -13.28
N LYS A 378 -19.00 -0.71 -14.47
CA LYS A 378 -19.30 0.64 -15.00
C LYS A 378 -20.81 0.89 -15.21
N ALA A 379 -21.60 -0.15 -15.44
CA ALA A 379 -23.07 -0.01 -15.50
C ALA A 379 -23.67 0.53 -14.18
N GLY A 380 -22.95 0.45 -13.06
CA GLY A 380 -23.36 1.02 -11.76
C GLY A 380 -23.21 2.55 -11.65
N CYS A 381 -22.64 3.23 -12.66
CA CYS A 381 -22.54 4.69 -12.68
C CYS A 381 -23.95 5.32 -12.60
N LEU A 382 -24.12 6.33 -11.75
CA LEU A 382 -25.44 6.85 -11.38
C LEU A 382 -26.28 7.29 -12.59
N PHE A 383 -25.64 7.89 -13.58
CA PHE A 383 -26.29 8.43 -14.77
C PHE A 383 -26.40 7.42 -15.93
N GLN A 384 -26.04 6.16 -15.70
CA GLN A 384 -26.21 5.05 -16.65
C GLN A 384 -25.54 5.29 -18.00
N ASP A 385 -24.35 5.90 -17.96
CA ASP A 385 -23.52 6.29 -19.09
C ASP A 385 -22.09 5.74 -18.98
N GLU A 386 -21.91 4.67 -18.18
CA GLU A 386 -20.61 4.04 -17.93
C GLU A 386 -19.53 4.99 -17.39
N CYS A 387 -19.95 6.07 -16.69
CA CYS A 387 -19.07 7.13 -16.21
C CYS A 387 -18.30 7.83 -17.34
N ALA A 388 -18.91 7.93 -18.53
CA ALA A 388 -18.28 8.55 -19.70
C ALA A 388 -18.57 10.04 -19.85
N SER A 389 -19.64 10.57 -19.23
CA SER A 389 -19.99 12.00 -19.33
C SER A 389 -19.62 12.80 -18.07
N ASP A 390 -19.48 14.11 -18.24
CA ASP A 390 -19.25 15.05 -17.12
C ASP A 390 -20.51 15.28 -16.24
N LYS A 391 -21.57 14.47 -16.38
CA LYS A 391 -22.76 14.61 -15.56
C LYS A 391 -22.48 14.16 -14.14
N GLY A 392 -22.73 15.08 -13.22
CA GLY A 392 -22.57 14.85 -11.79
C GLY A 392 -21.14 14.48 -11.39
N THR A 393 -20.15 15.06 -12.06
CA THR A 393 -18.74 14.93 -11.72
C THR A 393 -18.28 16.05 -10.78
N ILE A 394 -17.20 15.77 -10.04
CA ILE A 394 -16.50 16.78 -9.24
C ILE A 394 -15.01 16.70 -9.56
N GLN A 395 -14.41 17.85 -9.88
CA GLN A 395 -12.98 17.95 -10.14
C GLN A 395 -12.19 18.06 -8.85
N THR A 396 -11.22 17.18 -8.66
CA THR A 396 -10.31 17.13 -7.49
C THR A 396 -8.86 17.15 -7.96
N LEU A 397 -7.88 17.21 -7.04
CA LEU A 397 -6.47 17.06 -7.43
C LEU A 397 -6.12 15.65 -7.87
N LYS A 398 -6.85 14.65 -7.40
CA LYS A 398 -6.74 13.25 -7.84
C LYS A 398 -7.65 12.96 -9.05
N GLY A 399 -8.10 14.01 -9.76
CA GLY A 399 -8.82 13.95 -11.03
C GLY A 399 -10.35 14.06 -10.90
N THR A 400 -11.03 13.84 -12.02
CA THR A 400 -12.48 13.91 -12.18
C THR A 400 -13.17 12.72 -11.54
N MET A 401 -13.86 12.93 -10.43
CA MET A 401 -14.60 11.86 -9.76
C MET A 401 -16.05 11.77 -10.29
N HIS A 402 -16.59 10.55 -10.39
CA HIS A 402 -17.93 10.28 -10.95
C HIS A 402 -18.84 9.59 -9.93
N ALA A 403 -20.10 10.03 -9.84
CA ALA A 403 -21.10 9.44 -8.96
C ALA A 403 -21.46 7.99 -9.36
N TYR A 404 -21.47 7.10 -8.38
CA TYR A 404 -21.57 5.66 -8.57
C TYR A 404 -22.43 5.01 -7.48
N VAL A 405 -23.38 4.16 -7.87
CA VAL A 405 -24.20 3.39 -6.94
C VAL A 405 -23.54 2.03 -6.75
N VAL A 406 -23.08 1.75 -5.53
CA VAL A 406 -22.37 0.50 -5.24
C VAL A 406 -23.37 -0.66 -5.27
N PRO A 407 -23.17 -1.67 -6.14
CA PRO A 407 -24.11 -2.78 -6.24
C PRO A 407 -24.16 -3.59 -4.94
N SER A 408 -25.28 -4.26 -4.72
CA SER A 408 -25.41 -5.20 -3.60
C SER A 408 -24.62 -6.47 -3.94
N GLY A 409 -23.62 -6.79 -3.10
CA GLY A 409 -22.78 -7.97 -3.27
C GLY A 409 -23.31 -9.19 -2.50
N ILE A 410 -22.40 -10.14 -2.24
CA ILE A 410 -22.70 -11.40 -1.55
C ILE A 410 -23.03 -11.12 -0.07
N ARG A 411 -24.07 -11.78 0.47
CA ARG A 411 -24.53 -11.62 1.86
C ARG A 411 -24.96 -10.19 2.22
N ASP A 412 -25.62 -9.50 1.29
CA ASP A 412 -26.15 -8.13 1.45
C ASP A 412 -25.10 -7.04 1.75
N LYS A 413 -23.80 -7.34 1.62
CA LYS A 413 -22.72 -6.33 1.69
C LYS A 413 -22.53 -5.70 0.33
N SER A 414 -22.60 -4.37 0.23
CA SER A 414 -22.36 -3.67 -1.03
C SER A 414 -20.87 -3.67 -1.36
N SER A 415 -20.53 -3.95 -2.62
CA SER A 415 -19.14 -3.94 -3.09
C SER A 415 -19.05 -3.67 -4.58
N PHE A 416 -17.93 -3.08 -5.01
CA PHE A 416 -17.50 -3.00 -6.41
C PHE A 416 -16.05 -3.47 -6.53
N SER A 417 -15.60 -3.77 -7.74
CA SER A 417 -14.27 -4.32 -7.97
C SER A 417 -13.45 -3.57 -9.03
N THR A 418 -12.14 -3.57 -8.87
CA THR A 418 -11.17 -3.20 -9.93
C THR A 418 -10.34 -4.42 -10.32
N GLU A 419 -9.91 -4.46 -11.58
CA GLU A 419 -9.07 -5.51 -12.16
C GLU A 419 -7.83 -4.87 -12.81
N VAL A 420 -6.68 -4.98 -12.15
CA VAL A 420 -5.41 -4.40 -12.66
C VAL A 420 -4.52 -5.51 -13.21
N GLY A 421 -4.03 -5.34 -14.44
CA GLY A 421 -3.08 -6.27 -15.05
C GLY A 421 -1.73 -6.21 -14.34
N PHE A 422 -1.17 -7.38 -14.01
CA PHE A 422 0.18 -7.51 -13.48
C PHE A 422 1.11 -8.01 -14.58
N HIS A 423 2.17 -7.26 -14.89
CA HIS A 423 3.07 -7.56 -16.01
C HIS A 423 4.41 -8.18 -15.59
N GLY A 424 4.43 -8.78 -14.39
CA GLY A 424 5.57 -9.56 -13.89
C GLY A 424 6.65 -8.72 -13.21
N VAL A 425 7.39 -9.37 -12.31
CA VAL A 425 8.64 -8.85 -11.74
C VAL A 425 9.74 -9.89 -11.87
N LEU A 426 11.00 -9.46 -11.88
CA LEU A 426 12.16 -10.34 -11.85
C LEU A 426 13.13 -9.92 -10.73
N PRO A 427 13.94 -10.83 -10.19
CA PRO A 427 15.03 -10.41 -9.29
C PRO A 427 16.05 -9.53 -10.02
N VAL A 428 16.32 -9.79 -11.31
CA VAL A 428 17.30 -9.06 -12.14
C VAL A 428 16.99 -9.30 -13.63
N LEU A 429 17.53 -8.49 -14.55
CA LEU A 429 17.41 -8.77 -15.99
C LEU A 429 18.18 -10.04 -16.39
N PRO A 430 17.75 -10.79 -17.42
CA PRO A 430 18.55 -11.87 -18.00
C PRO A 430 19.81 -11.31 -18.68
N ASN A 431 20.89 -12.10 -18.72
CA ASN A 431 22.14 -11.69 -19.37
C ASN A 431 22.09 -11.92 -20.89
N ARG A 432 22.20 -10.83 -21.64
CA ARG A 432 22.27 -10.72 -23.11
C ARG A 432 23.46 -9.87 -23.56
N LEU A 433 24.44 -9.67 -22.67
CA LEU A 433 25.66 -8.92 -22.96
C LEU A 433 26.53 -9.65 -24.00
N SER A 434 27.13 -8.88 -24.90
CA SER A 434 28.19 -9.33 -25.79
C SER A 434 29.50 -9.56 -25.03
N GLN A 435 30.47 -10.25 -25.64
CA GLN A 435 31.77 -10.50 -24.99
C GLN A 435 32.50 -9.21 -24.60
N ALA A 436 32.47 -8.18 -25.45
CA ALA A 436 33.11 -6.90 -25.14
C ALA A 436 32.45 -6.18 -23.94
N GLU A 437 31.13 -6.33 -23.78
CA GLU A 437 30.39 -5.78 -22.64
C GLU A 437 30.67 -6.59 -21.36
N LEU A 438 30.84 -7.91 -21.47
CA LEU A 438 31.28 -8.79 -20.39
C LEU A 438 32.72 -8.46 -19.91
N ASP A 439 33.62 -8.16 -20.85
CA ASP A 439 34.99 -7.74 -20.52
C ASP A 439 34.99 -6.38 -19.81
N LYS A 440 34.12 -5.46 -20.25
CA LYS A 440 33.96 -4.14 -19.62
C LYS A 440 33.38 -4.24 -18.23
N ILE A 441 32.31 -5.01 -18.01
CA ILE A 441 31.72 -5.14 -16.67
C ILE A 441 32.69 -5.85 -15.69
N ALA A 442 33.52 -6.78 -16.19
CA ALA A 442 34.57 -7.42 -15.39
C ALA A 442 35.66 -6.44 -14.92
N SER A 443 35.81 -5.28 -15.59
CA SER A 443 36.73 -4.21 -15.16
C SER A 443 36.21 -3.36 -14.01
N TYR A 444 34.90 -3.41 -13.73
CA TYR A 444 34.30 -2.58 -12.68
C TYR A 444 34.43 -3.22 -11.29
N SER A 445 34.52 -2.36 -10.27
CA SER A 445 34.45 -2.82 -8.89
C SER A 445 33.02 -3.18 -8.50
N PHE A 446 32.88 -4.34 -7.85
CA PHE A 446 31.66 -4.80 -7.18
C PHE A 446 31.68 -4.49 -5.68
N THR A 447 32.60 -3.65 -5.21
CA THR A 447 32.66 -3.26 -3.80
C THR A 447 31.63 -2.18 -3.47
N LEU A 448 31.14 -2.21 -2.24
CA LEU A 448 30.42 -1.08 -1.67
C LEU A 448 31.36 0.12 -1.51
N PRO A 449 30.84 1.36 -1.61
CA PRO A 449 31.64 2.54 -1.32
C PRO A 449 32.08 2.49 0.16
N PRO A 450 33.31 2.91 0.49
CA PRO A 450 33.80 2.94 1.88
C PRO A 450 33.05 3.96 2.75
N ASP A 451 32.31 4.87 2.11
CA ASP A 451 31.50 5.90 2.74
C ASP A 451 30.07 5.82 2.15
N PRO A 452 29.05 5.45 2.94
CA PRO A 452 27.65 5.47 2.53
C PRO A 452 27.11 6.87 2.18
N HIS A 453 27.83 7.94 2.55
CA HIS A 453 27.26 9.26 2.77
C HIS A 453 27.41 10.18 1.54
N LEU A 454 26.33 10.88 1.19
CA LEU A 454 26.35 12.00 0.22
C LEU A 454 26.76 13.34 0.87
N ASP A 455 26.73 13.44 2.20
CA ASP A 455 26.98 14.68 2.94
C ASP A 455 27.90 14.46 4.15
N SER A 456 29.05 15.14 4.17
CA SER A 456 30.01 15.13 5.28
C SER A 456 29.52 15.85 6.54
N LYS A 457 28.41 16.62 6.44
CA LYS A 457 27.76 17.29 7.58
C LYS A 457 26.74 16.40 8.30
N ASN A 458 26.46 15.21 7.76
CA ASN A 458 25.42 14.34 8.29
C ASN A 458 25.86 12.86 8.30
N PRO A 459 26.61 12.43 9.33
CA PRO A 459 27.18 11.08 9.41
C PRO A 459 26.11 10.07 9.86
N TRP A 460 25.14 9.74 8.99
CA TRP A 460 24.03 8.88 9.41
C TRP A 460 24.28 7.39 9.17
N THR A 461 24.21 6.63 10.26
CA THR A 461 24.13 5.15 10.33
C THR A 461 22.68 4.69 10.44
N ASP A 462 21.74 5.46 9.90
CA ASP A 462 20.31 5.26 10.09
C ASP A 462 19.71 4.20 9.16
N THR A 463 18.46 3.85 9.42
CA THR A 463 17.71 2.83 8.68
C THR A 463 17.55 3.13 7.19
N TYR A 464 17.45 4.40 6.76
CA TYR A 464 17.36 4.78 5.34
C TYR A 464 18.69 4.67 4.62
N ALA A 465 19.70 5.40 5.09
CA ALA A 465 21.00 5.48 4.42
C ALA A 465 21.64 4.09 4.30
N THR A 466 21.54 3.30 5.38
CA THR A 466 21.97 1.90 5.36
C THR A 466 21.11 1.07 4.42
N GLY A 467 19.79 1.24 4.45
CA GLY A 467 18.86 0.55 3.56
C GLY A 467 19.26 0.70 2.08
N LYS A 468 19.56 1.92 1.63
CA LYS A 468 20.02 2.15 0.25
C LYS A 468 21.26 1.32 -0.12
N LEU A 469 22.21 1.17 0.80
CA LEU A 469 23.38 0.30 0.58
C LEU A 469 23.03 -1.19 0.54
N LEU A 470 22.11 -1.65 1.40
CA LEU A 470 21.62 -3.03 1.36
C LEU A 470 20.93 -3.32 0.02
N GLY A 471 20.13 -2.38 -0.50
CA GLY A 471 19.51 -2.48 -1.83
C GLY A 471 20.54 -2.56 -2.95
N ARG A 472 21.59 -1.71 -2.90
CA ARG A 472 22.73 -1.78 -3.84
C ARG A 472 23.43 -3.14 -3.78
N GLU A 473 23.74 -3.62 -2.58
CA GLU A 473 24.42 -4.90 -2.37
C GLU A 473 23.57 -6.07 -2.89
N ALA A 474 22.28 -6.08 -2.56
CA ALA A 474 21.30 -7.02 -3.08
C ALA A 474 21.30 -7.05 -4.61
N GLN A 475 21.27 -5.88 -5.26
CA GLN A 475 21.31 -5.80 -6.71
C GLN A 475 22.61 -6.37 -7.31
N LEU A 476 23.77 -6.08 -6.70
CA LEU A 476 25.06 -6.60 -7.14
C LEU A 476 25.16 -8.12 -6.99
N ILE A 477 24.61 -8.70 -5.91
CA ILE A 477 24.51 -10.15 -5.71
C ILE A 477 23.70 -10.79 -6.83
N LYS A 478 22.53 -10.22 -7.15
CA LYS A 478 21.64 -10.72 -8.19
C LYS A 478 22.33 -10.67 -9.57
N ILE A 479 23.04 -9.60 -9.89
CA ILE A 479 23.84 -9.47 -11.13
C ILE A 479 24.99 -10.49 -11.17
N ALA A 480 25.79 -10.58 -10.10
CA ALA A 480 26.91 -11.52 -10.03
C ALA A 480 26.43 -12.97 -10.18
N ASN A 481 25.27 -13.31 -9.60
CA ASN A 481 24.67 -14.63 -9.75
C ASN A 481 24.33 -14.96 -11.22
N VAL A 482 23.78 -14.01 -11.98
CA VAL A 482 23.50 -14.24 -13.41
C VAL A 482 24.78 -14.31 -14.23
N LEU A 483 25.75 -13.43 -13.98
CA LEU A 483 27.03 -13.41 -14.70
C LEU A 483 27.92 -14.63 -14.38
N MET A 484 27.70 -15.27 -13.23
CA MET A 484 28.33 -16.54 -12.89
C MET A 484 27.95 -17.65 -13.88
N GLY A 485 26.72 -17.64 -14.40
CA GLY A 485 26.18 -18.72 -15.24
C GLY A 485 26.00 -20.04 -14.48
N THR A 486 25.48 -21.07 -15.15
CA THR A 486 25.13 -22.35 -14.51
C THR A 486 26.08 -23.52 -14.86
N SER A 487 26.78 -23.50 -16.01
CA SER A 487 27.79 -24.50 -16.34
C SER A 487 28.64 -24.17 -17.58
N PRO A 488 30.00 -24.14 -17.49
CA PRO A 488 30.77 -24.04 -16.25
C PRO A 488 30.53 -22.66 -15.60
N THR A 489 30.57 -22.61 -14.26
CA THR A 489 30.42 -21.34 -13.54
C THR A 489 31.66 -20.47 -13.71
N ASN A 490 31.48 -19.15 -13.81
CA ASN A 490 32.58 -18.19 -13.75
C ASN A 490 33.03 -18.03 -12.28
N PRO A 491 34.24 -18.48 -11.91
CA PRO A 491 34.68 -18.50 -10.52
C PRO A 491 34.85 -17.10 -9.91
N ASN A 492 35.12 -16.07 -10.73
CA ASN A 492 35.26 -14.70 -10.23
C ASN A 492 33.91 -14.15 -9.78
N TYR A 493 32.87 -14.28 -10.60
CA TYR A 493 31.52 -13.83 -10.24
C TYR A 493 30.91 -14.68 -9.12
N GLN A 494 31.23 -15.98 -9.05
CA GLN A 494 30.87 -16.81 -7.91
C GLN A 494 31.45 -16.25 -6.60
N LYS A 495 32.76 -15.95 -6.58
CA LYS A 495 33.41 -15.37 -5.40
C LYS A 495 32.83 -14.00 -5.01
N ILE A 496 32.53 -13.16 -5.99
CA ILE A 496 31.86 -11.86 -5.75
C ILE A 496 30.48 -12.08 -5.12
N ARG A 497 29.65 -12.94 -5.71
CA ARG A 497 28.31 -13.28 -5.22
C ARG A 497 28.38 -13.81 -3.79
N ASP A 498 29.25 -14.77 -3.52
CA ASP A 498 29.37 -15.42 -2.20
C ASP A 498 29.85 -14.43 -1.12
N SER A 499 30.80 -13.55 -1.45
CA SER A 499 31.32 -12.52 -0.54
C SER A 499 30.22 -11.52 -0.17
N LEU A 500 29.59 -10.90 -1.17
CA LEU A 500 28.53 -9.93 -0.95
C LEU A 500 27.32 -10.57 -0.24
N LEU A 501 26.95 -11.80 -0.57
CA LEU A 501 25.87 -12.50 0.13
C LEU A 501 26.19 -12.73 1.60
N THR A 502 27.46 -13.03 1.93
CA THR A 502 27.91 -13.18 3.32
C THR A 502 27.81 -11.86 4.08
N ASP A 503 28.23 -10.77 3.45
CA ASP A 503 28.20 -9.42 4.03
C ASP A 503 26.76 -8.92 4.20
N LEU A 504 25.92 -9.02 3.17
CA LEU A 504 24.49 -8.72 3.23
C LEU A 504 23.80 -9.52 4.34
N LYS A 505 24.04 -10.83 4.41
CA LYS A 505 23.45 -11.69 5.44
C LYS A 505 23.87 -11.26 6.83
N LYS A 506 25.14 -10.88 7.03
CA LYS A 506 25.63 -10.36 8.30
C LYS A 506 24.91 -9.06 8.69
N GLN A 507 24.79 -8.11 7.76
CA GLN A 507 24.13 -6.82 8.02
C GLN A 507 22.64 -6.97 8.30
N VAL A 508 21.89 -7.63 7.41
CA VAL A 508 20.45 -7.86 7.58
C VAL A 508 20.16 -8.67 8.85
N THR A 509 20.96 -9.69 9.16
CA THR A 509 20.81 -10.42 10.44
C THR A 509 20.98 -9.46 11.61
N SER A 510 21.95 -8.55 11.57
CA SER A 510 22.15 -7.56 12.64
C SER A 510 20.92 -6.66 12.83
N PHE A 511 20.29 -6.18 11.75
CA PHE A 511 19.02 -5.45 11.79
C PHE A 511 17.91 -6.22 12.51
N LEU A 512 17.77 -7.51 12.19
CA LEU A 512 16.70 -8.35 12.74
C LEU A 512 16.97 -8.81 14.18
N THR A 513 18.18 -8.64 14.70
CA THR A 513 18.62 -9.25 15.97
C THR A 513 19.16 -8.28 17.00
N GLY A 514 19.26 -6.98 16.72
CA GLY A 514 19.81 -6.07 17.73
C GLY A 514 21.31 -6.25 17.97
N LEU A 515 22.01 -7.06 17.16
CA LEU A 515 23.33 -7.57 17.50
C LEU A 515 24.30 -6.44 17.84
N ASN A 516 25.05 -6.65 18.91
CA ASN A 516 26.04 -5.73 19.48
C ASN A 516 25.51 -4.41 20.06
N TYR A 517 24.19 -4.14 20.01
CA TYR A 517 23.63 -2.93 20.62
C TYR A 517 23.86 -2.88 22.14
N THR A 518 23.66 -4.02 22.80
CA THR A 518 23.77 -4.17 24.26
C THR A 518 25.18 -4.50 24.75
N ASP A 519 26.17 -4.55 23.85
CA ASP A 519 27.52 -4.96 24.23
C ASP A 519 28.14 -3.98 25.24
N PRO A 520 28.87 -4.48 26.26
CA PRO A 520 29.54 -3.61 27.23
C PRO A 520 30.54 -2.70 26.51
N CYS A 521 30.57 -1.41 26.87
CA CYS A 521 31.64 -0.56 26.34
C CYS A 521 33.01 -1.03 26.85
N PRO A 522 34.06 -0.82 26.06
CA PRO A 522 35.43 -0.95 26.54
C PRO A 522 35.63 -0.20 27.87
N GLY A 523 36.29 -0.85 28.84
CA GLY A 523 36.57 -0.26 30.15
C GLY A 523 35.34 -0.04 31.06
N GLY A 524 34.16 -0.55 30.70
CA GLY A 524 32.94 -0.37 31.50
C GLY A 524 32.33 1.03 31.39
N ALA A 525 32.69 1.79 30.35
CA ALA A 525 32.11 3.11 30.11
C ALA A 525 30.57 3.05 29.91
N GLY A 526 29.87 4.12 30.28
CA GLY A 526 28.43 4.23 30.04
C GLY A 526 28.08 4.42 28.55
N ASP A 527 29.03 4.87 27.73
CA ASP A 527 28.85 5.18 26.31
C ASP A 527 30.16 5.02 25.50
N CYS A 528 30.05 4.66 24.21
CA CYS A 528 31.15 4.45 23.27
C CYS A 528 30.62 4.44 21.82
N PRO A 529 31.46 4.77 20.82
CA PRO A 529 31.08 4.65 19.41
C PRO A 529 30.62 3.23 19.07
N ARG A 530 29.53 3.11 18.31
CA ARG A 530 28.98 1.82 17.90
C ARG A 530 29.81 1.22 16.77
N ALA A 531 29.90 -0.11 16.76
CA ALA A 531 30.28 -0.80 15.54
C ALA A 531 29.24 -0.46 14.46
N GLU A 532 29.71 -0.22 13.24
CA GLU A 532 28.84 -0.14 12.07
C GLU A 532 27.92 -1.37 12.06
N GLY A 533 26.63 -1.11 12.08
CA GLY A 533 25.61 -2.13 12.12
C GLY A 533 25.02 -2.60 13.44
N ALA A 534 25.11 -1.79 14.49
CA ALA A 534 24.29 -1.97 15.68
C ALA A 534 22.91 -1.27 15.54
N TRP A 535 21.91 -1.98 15.04
CA TRP A 535 20.52 -1.51 14.88
C TRP A 535 19.58 -2.27 15.81
N PHE A 536 18.42 -1.71 16.14
CA PHE A 536 17.35 -2.48 16.78
C PHE A 536 15.97 -1.92 16.45
N TYR A 537 14.95 -2.75 16.63
CA TYR A 537 13.55 -2.35 16.51
C TYR A 537 12.88 -2.33 17.89
N ALA A 538 12.02 -1.36 18.11
CA ALA A 538 11.12 -1.31 19.25
C ALA A 538 9.66 -1.27 18.79
N TYR A 539 8.79 -2.02 19.46
CA TYR A 539 7.35 -1.94 19.25
C TYR A 539 6.74 -0.89 20.19
N ASN A 540 6.07 0.10 19.61
CA ASN A 540 5.28 1.10 20.29
C ASN A 540 3.82 0.62 20.34
N SER A 541 3.34 0.28 21.52
CA SER A 541 1.97 -0.19 21.76
C SER A 541 0.94 0.93 21.87
N GLN A 542 1.37 2.19 22.06
CA GLN A 542 0.47 3.36 22.04
C GLN A 542 0.06 3.75 20.62
N TRP A 543 0.99 3.58 19.67
CA TRP A 543 0.83 3.88 18.25
C TRP A 543 0.69 2.64 17.38
N TYR A 544 0.80 1.46 17.99
CA TYR A 544 0.68 0.17 17.30
C TYR A 544 1.65 0.09 16.13
N THR A 545 2.94 0.37 16.39
CA THR A 545 3.95 0.52 15.32
C THR A 545 5.37 0.07 15.69
N MET A 546 6.14 -0.38 14.71
CA MET A 546 7.57 -0.67 14.81
C MET A 546 8.41 0.59 14.59
N MET A 547 9.39 0.84 15.46
CA MET A 547 10.35 1.95 15.37
C MET A 547 11.76 1.39 15.19
N GLY A 548 12.46 1.79 14.13
CA GLY A 548 13.83 1.37 13.83
C GLY A 548 14.87 2.40 14.30
N PHE A 549 15.97 1.93 14.89
CA PHE A 549 17.06 2.78 15.37
C PHE A 549 18.43 2.32 14.83
N PRO A 550 19.31 3.25 14.40
CA PRO A 550 19.12 4.70 14.41
C PRO A 550 18.05 5.17 13.43
N SER A 551 17.27 6.16 13.84
CA SER A 551 16.19 6.70 13.03
C SER A 551 16.72 7.81 12.12
N GLY A 552 16.31 7.79 10.85
CA GLY A 552 16.46 8.90 9.91
C GLY A 552 15.11 9.57 9.68
N PHE A 553 15.09 10.72 9.01
CA PHE A 553 13.91 11.33 8.37
C PHE A 553 12.59 11.29 9.18
N PHE A 554 12.68 11.49 10.49
CA PHE A 554 11.54 11.47 11.41
C PHE A 554 10.76 10.14 11.49
N THR A 555 11.32 9.02 11.01
CA THR A 555 10.67 7.69 11.04
C THR A 555 10.15 7.32 12.42
N ALA A 556 10.96 7.42 13.46
CA ALA A 556 10.51 7.12 14.83
C ALA A 556 9.64 8.22 15.47
N THR A 557 9.75 9.48 15.03
CA THR A 557 9.12 10.64 15.71
C THR A 557 7.75 11.02 15.14
N THR A 558 7.57 10.89 13.83
CA THR A 558 6.33 11.24 13.12
C THR A 558 5.78 10.07 12.29
N LEU A 559 6.36 8.88 12.43
CA LEU A 559 5.94 7.66 11.72
C LEU A 559 6.04 7.83 10.19
N THR A 560 7.05 8.59 9.78
CA THR A 560 7.32 8.98 8.38
C THR A 560 8.20 7.93 7.68
N ASP A 561 7.94 7.65 6.41
CA ASP A 561 8.81 6.87 5.53
C ASP A 561 9.08 5.40 5.94
N HIS A 562 8.22 4.80 6.77
CA HIS A 562 8.39 3.40 7.19
C HIS A 562 8.50 2.47 5.97
N SER A 563 7.66 2.68 4.94
CA SER A 563 7.64 1.91 3.71
C SER A 563 8.98 1.99 2.95
N PHE A 564 9.55 3.18 2.86
CA PHE A 564 10.81 3.42 2.15
C PHE A 564 11.96 2.71 2.87
N HIS A 565 12.07 2.90 4.19
CA HIS A 565 13.16 2.33 4.99
C HIS A 565 13.10 0.79 5.01
N TRP A 566 11.91 0.22 5.23
CA TRP A 566 11.78 -1.23 5.33
C TRP A 566 11.79 -1.92 3.98
N GLY A 567 11.37 -1.23 2.91
CA GLY A 567 11.45 -1.77 1.55
C GLY A 567 12.86 -2.22 1.17
N TYR A 568 13.88 -1.43 1.52
CA TYR A 568 15.28 -1.80 1.32
C TYR A 568 15.73 -3.02 2.14
N LEU A 569 15.35 -3.07 3.41
CA LEU A 569 15.66 -4.20 4.29
C LEU A 569 15.00 -5.49 3.77
N ILE A 570 13.73 -5.40 3.37
CA ILE A 570 12.95 -6.52 2.87
C ILE A 570 13.52 -6.99 1.52
N ASP A 571 14.01 -6.10 0.64
CA ASP A 571 14.70 -6.53 -0.59
C ASP A 571 16.00 -7.27 -0.29
N GLY A 572 16.75 -6.81 0.71
CA GLY A 572 17.91 -7.53 1.25
C GLY A 572 17.55 -8.91 1.77
N ALA A 573 16.48 -9.02 2.58
CA ALA A 573 15.98 -10.29 3.10
C ALA A 573 15.48 -11.24 2.00
N ALA A 574 14.73 -10.73 1.02
CA ALA A 574 14.27 -11.48 -0.14
C ALA A 574 15.44 -12.01 -0.97
N THR A 575 16.53 -11.24 -1.08
CA THR A 575 17.76 -11.67 -1.74
C THR A 575 18.49 -12.75 -0.95
N ILE A 576 18.54 -12.67 0.38
CA ILE A 576 19.10 -13.77 1.20
C ILE A 576 18.26 -15.03 1.04
N ALA A 577 16.93 -14.92 1.11
CA ALA A 577 15.99 -16.04 0.95
C ALA A 577 16.07 -16.70 -0.44
N GLN A 578 16.55 -15.98 -1.46
CA GLN A 578 16.84 -16.58 -2.77
C GLN A 578 17.88 -17.71 -2.66
N PHE A 579 18.87 -17.57 -1.77
CA PHE A 579 20.02 -18.47 -1.66
C PHE A 579 20.07 -19.28 -0.35
N ASP A 580 19.37 -18.84 0.70
CA ASP A 580 19.39 -19.45 2.03
C ASP A 580 18.00 -19.54 2.66
N LYS A 581 17.31 -20.64 2.38
CA LYS A 581 15.99 -20.95 2.93
C LYS A 581 16.00 -21.18 4.44
N ALA A 582 17.09 -21.69 5.00
CA ALA A 582 17.20 -21.96 6.44
C ALA A 582 17.32 -20.64 7.23
N TRP A 583 18.03 -19.65 6.68
CA TRP A 583 18.02 -18.30 7.22
C TRP A 583 16.61 -17.69 7.16
N ALA A 584 15.92 -17.82 6.03
CA ALA A 584 14.56 -17.30 5.88
C ALA A 584 13.58 -17.93 6.88
N GLN A 585 13.66 -19.25 7.10
CA GLN A 585 12.90 -19.92 8.15
C GLN A 585 13.20 -19.33 9.54
N ALA A 586 14.48 -19.16 9.88
CA ALA A 586 14.88 -18.77 11.22
C ALA A 586 14.58 -17.29 11.55
N TYR A 587 14.67 -16.38 10.57
CA TYR A 587 14.53 -14.93 10.79
C TYR A 587 13.27 -14.32 10.16
N GLY A 588 12.53 -15.08 9.35
CA GLY A 588 11.43 -14.57 8.56
C GLY A 588 10.26 -14.03 9.37
N GLY A 589 10.04 -14.49 10.60
CA GLY A 589 9.03 -13.90 11.48
C GLY A 589 9.26 -12.41 11.75
N MET A 590 10.52 -11.99 11.94
CA MET A 590 10.86 -10.57 12.12
C MET A 590 10.69 -9.77 10.83
N VAL A 591 10.97 -10.37 9.66
CA VAL A 591 10.70 -9.73 8.35
C VAL A 591 9.20 -9.52 8.15
N ASN A 592 8.40 -10.56 8.42
CA ASN A 592 6.94 -10.51 8.32
C ASN A 592 6.33 -9.51 9.29
N LEU A 593 6.90 -9.35 10.50
CA LEU A 593 6.51 -8.33 11.46
C LEU A 593 6.68 -6.90 10.91
N LEU A 594 7.79 -6.62 10.21
CA LEU A 594 8.02 -5.31 9.59
C LEU A 594 7.05 -5.08 8.41
N ILE A 595 6.73 -6.11 7.63
CA ILE A 595 5.71 -6.02 6.58
C ILE A 595 4.34 -5.66 7.19
N ARG A 596 3.95 -6.34 8.28
CA ARG A 596 2.66 -6.09 8.96
C ARG A 596 2.52 -4.68 9.51
N ASP A 597 3.61 -3.98 9.82
CA ASP A 597 3.49 -2.60 10.28
C ASP A 597 3.03 -1.64 9.16
N ILE A 598 3.43 -1.88 7.91
CA ILE A 598 2.93 -1.11 6.75
C ILE A 598 1.56 -1.63 6.32
N CYS A 599 1.44 -2.94 6.17
CA CYS A 599 0.27 -3.59 5.59
C CYS A 599 -0.02 -4.88 6.36
N ASN A 600 -0.94 -4.81 7.30
CA ASN A 600 -1.33 -5.94 8.12
C ASN A 600 -2.32 -6.83 7.37
N TYR A 601 -1.81 -7.77 6.60
CA TYR A 601 -2.60 -8.81 5.92
C TYR A 601 -3.34 -9.75 6.90
N ASN A 602 -2.97 -9.75 8.19
CA ASN A 602 -3.70 -10.47 9.26
C ASN A 602 -4.59 -9.53 10.09
N TYR A 603 -5.11 -8.46 9.47
CA TYR A 603 -5.94 -7.48 10.18
C TYR A 603 -7.20 -8.11 10.77
N GLY A 604 -7.45 -7.84 12.05
CA GLY A 604 -8.59 -8.37 12.81
C GLY A 604 -8.26 -9.63 13.63
N ASP A 605 -7.07 -10.22 13.49
CA ASP A 605 -6.60 -11.24 14.42
C ASP A 605 -6.13 -10.60 15.74
N GLU A 606 -6.88 -10.84 16.82
CA GLU A 606 -6.57 -10.32 18.15
C GLU A 606 -5.56 -11.20 18.93
N GLY A 607 -5.13 -12.33 18.36
CA GLY A 607 -4.22 -13.28 18.99
C GLY A 607 -2.74 -12.90 18.97
N GLU A 608 -2.34 -11.90 18.18
CA GLU A 608 -0.94 -11.48 18.05
C GLU A 608 -0.48 -10.53 19.16
N ALA A 609 0.79 -10.69 19.60
CA ALA A 609 1.39 -9.84 20.64
C ALA A 609 1.60 -8.38 20.18
N THR A 610 1.84 -8.21 18.89
CA THR A 610 1.92 -6.92 18.19
C THR A 610 0.67 -6.75 17.36
N ARG A 611 0.12 -5.54 17.33
CA ARG A 611 -1.10 -5.24 16.56
C ARG A 611 -0.82 -4.02 15.69
N PHE A 612 -1.37 -4.03 14.49
CA PHE A 612 -1.13 -2.99 13.48
C PHE A 612 -2.46 -2.62 12.79
N PRO A 613 -2.61 -1.37 12.29
CA PRO A 613 -3.73 -1.03 11.41
C PRO A 613 -3.69 -1.88 10.13
N HIS A 614 -4.81 -1.98 9.41
CA HIS A 614 -4.86 -2.73 8.15
C HIS A 614 -3.83 -2.18 7.16
N PHE A 615 -3.82 -0.86 6.98
CA PHE A 615 -2.80 -0.13 6.25
C PHE A 615 -2.28 1.03 7.09
N ARG A 616 -0.97 1.22 7.08
CA ARG A 616 -0.29 2.43 7.51
C ARG A 616 0.22 3.15 6.26
N SER A 617 -0.02 4.46 6.17
CA SER A 617 0.61 5.27 5.11
C SER A 617 0.30 4.77 3.70
N PHE A 618 -0.87 4.14 3.52
CA PHE A 618 -1.38 3.71 2.23
C PHE A 618 -2.90 3.84 2.23
N ASP A 619 -3.41 4.62 1.29
CA ASP A 619 -4.84 4.87 1.11
C ASP A 619 -5.37 3.92 0.02
N PRO A 620 -6.11 2.85 0.38
CA PRO A 620 -6.56 1.88 -0.59
C PRO A 620 -7.63 2.42 -1.54
N TYR A 621 -8.38 3.47 -1.15
CA TYR A 621 -9.41 4.04 -2.01
C TYR A 621 -8.81 4.99 -3.05
N ALA A 622 -7.86 5.83 -2.63
CA ALA A 622 -7.09 6.64 -3.58
C ALA A 622 -6.07 5.82 -4.38
N GLY A 623 -5.62 4.68 -3.86
CA GLY A 623 -4.58 3.85 -4.49
C GLY A 623 -3.21 4.54 -4.50
N LEU A 624 -2.88 5.27 -3.43
CA LEU A 624 -1.63 6.02 -3.31
C LEU A 624 -1.11 5.94 -1.87
N SER A 625 0.20 5.74 -1.71
CA SER A 625 0.88 5.81 -0.42
C SER A 625 0.99 7.24 0.13
N SER A 626 1.46 7.35 1.37
CA SER A 626 1.92 8.62 1.92
C SER A 626 3.17 8.44 2.77
N ALA A 627 4.19 9.21 2.44
CA ALA A 627 5.41 9.38 3.21
C ALA A 627 5.14 9.87 4.65
N LEU A 628 4.24 10.85 4.84
CA LEU A 628 4.00 11.47 6.15
C LEU A 628 3.05 10.66 7.03
N GLY A 629 3.56 10.07 8.12
CA GLY A 629 2.72 9.45 9.15
C GLY A 629 1.84 10.46 9.90
N MET A 630 2.46 11.48 10.49
CA MET A 630 1.78 12.59 11.18
C MET A 630 1.91 13.88 10.38
N PRO A 631 0.80 14.48 9.94
CA PRO A 631 0.84 15.68 9.12
C PRO A 631 1.17 16.89 9.99
N TYR A 632 2.12 17.70 9.52
CA TYR A 632 2.44 19.03 10.06
C TYR A 632 2.19 20.14 9.01
N SER A 633 1.57 19.78 7.88
CA SER A 633 1.30 20.65 6.75
C SER A 633 -0.19 21.00 6.65
N PHE A 634 -0.48 22.22 6.19
CA PHE A 634 -1.84 22.64 5.83
C PHE A 634 -2.37 21.93 4.59
N ASP A 635 -1.46 21.40 3.76
CA ASP A 635 -1.78 20.68 2.53
C ASP A 635 -2.11 19.19 2.79
N ASN A 636 -2.31 18.81 4.07
CA ASN A 636 -2.59 17.44 4.52
C ASN A 636 -1.37 16.51 4.34
N VAL A 637 -1.58 15.21 4.11
CA VAL A 637 -0.53 14.20 3.89
C VAL A 637 0.05 14.32 2.47
N ASN A 638 1.27 13.82 2.25
CA ASN A 638 1.88 13.78 0.92
C ASN A 638 2.62 12.48 0.62
N GLU A 639 2.86 12.30 -0.68
CA GLU A 639 3.76 11.32 -1.26
C GLU A 639 4.77 12.04 -2.15
N GLU A 640 6.06 11.77 -1.98
CA GLU A 640 7.17 12.30 -2.80
C GLU A 640 7.81 11.21 -3.66
N ASP A 641 8.11 10.07 -3.04
CA ASP A 641 8.92 8.99 -3.60
C ASP A 641 8.10 7.70 -3.68
N SER A 642 7.07 7.77 -4.53
CA SER A 642 6.24 6.62 -4.87
C SER A 642 7.05 5.42 -5.41
N ALA A 643 8.26 5.65 -5.95
CA ALA A 643 9.14 4.57 -6.41
C ALA A 643 9.78 3.77 -5.26
N GLU A 644 10.06 4.40 -4.11
CA GLU A 644 10.49 3.69 -2.91
C GLU A 644 9.37 2.83 -2.31
N PHE A 645 8.10 3.25 -2.41
CA PHE A 645 6.95 2.38 -2.08
C PHE A 645 6.83 1.21 -3.06
N MET A 646 6.99 1.45 -4.36
CA MET A 646 7.03 0.38 -5.37
C MET A 646 8.19 -0.61 -5.12
N ASN A 647 9.32 -0.12 -4.59
CA ASN A 647 10.43 -0.98 -4.17
C ASN A 647 10.07 -1.86 -2.95
N LEU A 648 9.29 -1.36 -1.99
CA LEU A 648 8.71 -2.20 -0.93
C LEU A 648 7.79 -3.27 -1.53
N ALA A 649 6.86 -2.88 -2.41
CA ALA A 649 5.89 -3.81 -2.98
C ALA A 649 6.58 -4.95 -3.76
N GLN A 650 7.58 -4.63 -4.60
CA GLN A 650 8.35 -5.67 -5.30
C GLN A 650 9.18 -6.54 -4.34
N ALA A 651 9.71 -5.97 -3.25
CA ALA A 651 10.47 -6.70 -2.26
C ALA A 651 9.59 -7.73 -1.53
N ILE A 652 8.34 -7.37 -1.22
CA ILE A 652 7.34 -8.28 -0.64
C ILE A 652 6.98 -9.39 -1.63
N ILE A 653 6.80 -9.07 -2.93
CA ILE A 653 6.58 -10.09 -3.97
C ILE A 653 7.76 -11.08 -4.01
N LEU A 654 8.99 -10.58 -4.09
CA LEU A 654 10.19 -11.42 -4.11
C LEU A 654 10.36 -12.22 -2.81
N TRP A 655 10.00 -11.66 -1.65
CA TRP A 655 10.00 -12.36 -0.37
C TRP A 655 9.00 -13.53 -0.39
N GLY A 656 7.76 -13.31 -0.80
CA GLY A 656 6.74 -14.37 -0.94
C GLY A 656 7.19 -15.47 -1.91
N LEU A 657 7.73 -15.10 -3.07
CA LEU A 657 8.26 -16.06 -4.06
C LEU A 657 9.45 -16.85 -3.50
N ASN A 658 10.44 -16.17 -2.94
CA ASN A 658 11.66 -16.80 -2.43
C ASN A 658 11.44 -17.54 -1.11
N THR A 659 10.28 -17.46 -0.49
CA THR A 659 9.95 -18.23 0.72
C THR A 659 8.89 -19.29 0.46
N GLU A 660 8.52 -19.55 -0.80
CA GLU A 660 7.58 -20.62 -1.16
C GLU A 660 7.98 -21.96 -0.50
N GLY A 661 7.03 -22.53 0.26
CA GLY A 661 7.22 -23.80 0.97
C GLY A 661 7.95 -23.70 2.31
N ILE A 662 8.28 -22.49 2.79
CA ILE A 662 8.88 -22.25 4.10
C ILE A 662 7.81 -21.99 5.15
N SER A 663 8.01 -22.55 6.34
CA SER A 663 7.34 -22.13 7.57
C SER A 663 8.29 -21.25 8.37
N PHE A 664 7.82 -20.10 8.86
CA PHE A 664 8.65 -19.15 9.58
C PHE A 664 8.67 -19.47 11.08
N ASP A 665 9.84 -19.50 11.69
CA ASP A 665 9.95 -19.75 13.13
C ASP A 665 9.29 -18.59 13.90
N GLY A 666 8.29 -18.92 14.72
CA GLY A 666 7.56 -17.94 15.55
C GLY A 666 6.47 -17.15 14.82
N ASP A 667 6.19 -17.44 13.55
CA ASP A 667 5.21 -16.71 12.74
C ASP A 667 4.41 -17.67 11.84
N THR A 668 3.09 -17.53 11.81
CA THR A 668 2.18 -18.43 11.08
C THR A 668 1.81 -17.95 9.68
N THR A 669 2.38 -16.82 9.24
CA THR A 669 2.13 -16.24 7.91
C THR A 669 2.51 -17.21 6.79
N SER A 670 1.65 -17.34 5.78
CA SER A 670 1.97 -18.12 4.59
C SER A 670 2.73 -17.26 3.54
N PRO A 671 3.71 -17.83 2.82
CA PRO A 671 4.37 -17.14 1.69
C PRO A 671 3.41 -16.68 0.58
N GLN A 672 2.27 -17.37 0.40
CA GLN A 672 1.25 -16.99 -0.59
C GLN A 672 0.53 -15.70 -0.20
N GLU A 673 0.21 -15.52 1.09
CA GLU A 673 -0.38 -14.28 1.62
C GLU A 673 0.52 -13.08 1.35
N LEU A 674 1.82 -13.25 1.61
CA LEU A 674 2.84 -12.23 1.34
C LEU A 674 2.92 -11.90 -0.15
N LEU A 675 2.91 -12.93 -1.02
CA LEU A 675 2.90 -12.73 -2.46
C LEU A 675 1.67 -11.94 -2.92
N GLU A 676 0.47 -12.31 -2.49
CA GLU A 676 -0.77 -11.62 -2.86
C GLU A 676 -0.82 -10.19 -2.33
N THR A 677 -0.36 -9.98 -1.09
CA THR A 677 -0.20 -8.64 -0.50
C THR A 677 0.73 -7.77 -1.35
N GLY A 678 1.91 -8.30 -1.71
CA GLY A 678 2.88 -7.58 -2.53
C GLY A 678 2.34 -7.24 -3.92
N LEU A 679 1.60 -8.18 -4.55
CA LEU A 679 0.95 -7.96 -5.84
C LEU A 679 -0.10 -6.86 -5.75
N TYR A 680 -0.94 -6.86 -4.71
CA TYR A 680 -1.95 -5.84 -4.47
C TYR A 680 -1.34 -4.44 -4.32
N LEU A 681 -0.33 -4.30 -3.46
CA LEU A 681 0.37 -3.03 -3.25
C LEU A 681 1.00 -2.54 -4.55
N TYR A 682 1.67 -3.44 -5.28
CA TYR A 682 2.36 -3.12 -6.53
C TYR A 682 1.39 -2.61 -7.61
N THR A 683 0.31 -3.35 -7.89
CA THR A 683 -0.61 -2.98 -8.96
C THR A 683 -1.45 -1.77 -8.62
N THR A 684 -1.77 -1.56 -7.33
CA THR A 684 -2.61 -0.44 -6.92
C THR A 684 -1.81 0.87 -6.89
N GLU A 685 -0.62 0.87 -6.30
CA GLU A 685 0.27 2.04 -6.27
C GLU A 685 0.71 2.45 -7.68
N GLU A 686 0.96 1.49 -8.59
CA GLU A 686 1.27 1.75 -10.00
C GLU A 686 0.16 2.57 -10.68
N GLN A 687 -1.11 2.28 -10.38
CA GLN A 687 -2.22 3.07 -10.90
C GLN A 687 -2.22 4.48 -10.32
N GLY A 688 -2.00 4.64 -9.01
CA GLY A 688 -1.88 5.96 -8.37
C GLY A 688 -0.75 6.78 -8.98
N LEU A 689 0.45 6.22 -9.04
CA LEU A 689 1.65 6.82 -9.63
C LEU A 689 1.41 7.29 -11.07
N ASN A 690 0.79 6.46 -11.91
CA ASN A 690 0.50 6.77 -13.32
C ASN A 690 -0.63 7.80 -13.53
N HIS A 691 -1.40 8.13 -12.49
CA HIS A 691 -2.39 9.20 -12.55
C HIS A 691 -1.90 10.49 -11.89
N TYR A 692 -1.26 10.36 -10.72
CA TYR A 692 -1.02 11.47 -9.79
C TYR A 692 0.38 12.04 -9.88
N HIS A 693 1.40 11.18 -10.04
CA HIS A 693 2.80 11.61 -10.19
C HIS A 693 3.19 11.79 -11.66
N PHE A 694 2.82 10.84 -12.51
CA PHE A 694 3.09 10.88 -13.94
C PHE A 694 1.81 11.10 -14.71
N ASN A 695 1.80 12.04 -15.65
CA ASN A 695 0.64 12.35 -16.49
C ASN A 695 0.43 11.31 -17.61
N GLN A 696 0.44 10.01 -17.28
CA GLN A 696 0.19 8.92 -18.24
C GLN A 696 -1.30 8.77 -18.58
N ASN A 697 -2.17 9.38 -17.77
CA ASN A 697 -3.62 9.39 -17.98
C ASN A 697 -4.14 10.84 -18.12
N PRO A 698 -3.79 11.56 -19.21
CA PRO A 698 -4.09 12.99 -19.35
C PRO A 698 -5.60 13.31 -19.42
N GLY A 699 -6.45 12.32 -19.73
CA GLY A 699 -7.91 12.46 -19.67
C GLY A 699 -8.50 12.43 -18.24
N SER A 700 -7.68 12.14 -17.22
CA SER A 700 -8.16 12.01 -15.83
C SER A 700 -8.52 13.34 -15.16
N GLY A 701 -8.05 14.47 -15.69
CA GLY A 701 -8.25 15.80 -15.08
C GLY A 701 -7.31 16.11 -13.89
N VAL A 702 -6.32 15.27 -13.62
CA VAL A 702 -5.28 15.52 -12.60
C VAL A 702 -4.36 16.68 -13.03
N PHE A 703 -3.75 16.56 -14.20
CA PHE A 703 -2.82 17.55 -14.73
C PHE A 703 -3.55 18.57 -15.63
N PRO A 704 -3.24 19.87 -15.53
CA PRO A 704 -3.76 20.86 -16.46
C PRO A 704 -3.27 20.61 -17.90
N THR A 705 -4.17 20.77 -18.87
CA THR A 705 -3.82 20.66 -20.29
C THR A 705 -2.79 21.72 -20.68
N GLY A 706 -1.65 21.29 -21.23
CA GLY A 706 -0.59 22.20 -21.69
C GLY A 706 0.22 22.86 -20.56
N TRP A 707 0.17 22.31 -19.34
CA TRP A 707 0.94 22.85 -18.22
C TRP A 707 2.43 22.90 -18.54
N SER A 708 3.00 24.11 -18.45
CA SER A 708 4.38 24.39 -18.83
C SER A 708 4.93 25.58 -18.07
N ASN A 709 6.25 25.62 -17.97
CA ASN A 709 6.97 26.80 -17.51
C ASN A 709 7.21 27.76 -18.67
N SER A 710 6.53 28.91 -18.68
CA SER A 710 6.72 29.90 -19.74
C SER A 710 8.13 30.52 -19.77
N SER A 711 8.84 30.54 -18.63
CA SER A 711 10.18 31.12 -18.53
C SER A 711 11.29 30.17 -19.00
N THR A 712 11.10 28.86 -18.85
CA THR A 712 12.11 27.84 -19.23
C THR A 712 11.69 26.98 -20.43
N GLY A 713 10.47 27.16 -20.93
CA GLY A 713 9.88 26.36 -22.01
C GLY A 713 9.81 24.87 -21.67
N GLN A 714 9.69 24.52 -20.38
CA GLN A 714 9.57 23.13 -19.91
C GLN A 714 8.11 22.70 -19.97
N ASN A 715 7.84 21.55 -20.58
CA ASN A 715 6.52 20.93 -20.50
C ASN A 715 6.46 20.07 -19.25
N TYR A 716 5.39 20.18 -18.50
CA TYR A 716 5.22 19.44 -17.25
C TYR A 716 4.37 18.20 -17.47
N LEU A 717 5.01 17.06 -17.26
CA LEU A 717 4.46 15.71 -17.45
C LEU A 717 4.52 14.89 -16.16
N LEU A 718 5.17 15.40 -15.12
CA LEU A 718 5.15 14.83 -13.79
C LEU A 718 5.12 15.89 -12.68
N VAL A 719 4.90 15.46 -11.44
CA VAL A 719 5.14 16.24 -10.22
C VAL A 719 6.05 15.47 -9.29
N GLY A 720 6.79 16.19 -8.44
CA GLY A 720 7.63 15.57 -7.42
C GLY A 720 6.81 15.13 -6.22
N ASN A 721 5.85 15.95 -5.81
CA ASN A 721 5.04 15.74 -4.61
C ASN A 721 3.54 15.78 -4.93
N VAL A 722 2.81 14.77 -4.45
CA VAL A 722 1.35 14.73 -4.44
C VAL A 722 0.88 14.93 -3.00
N TRP A 723 0.24 16.06 -2.72
CA TRP A 723 -0.38 16.32 -1.42
C TRP A 723 -1.89 16.06 -1.50
N GLY A 724 -2.54 15.93 -0.35
CA GLY A 724 -4.00 16.00 -0.30
C GLY A 724 -4.53 17.35 -0.84
N GLY A 725 -3.84 18.45 -0.53
CA GLY A 725 -4.27 19.82 -0.82
C GLY A 725 -3.67 20.49 -2.07
N LYS A 726 -2.62 19.91 -2.69
CA LYS A 726 -1.95 20.46 -3.90
C LYS A 726 -1.13 19.41 -4.67
N LEU A 727 -0.72 19.74 -5.89
CA LEU A 727 0.33 19.03 -6.63
C LEU A 727 1.54 19.94 -6.81
N ASP A 728 2.73 19.44 -6.47
CA ASP A 728 3.94 20.24 -6.33
C ASP A 728 5.09 19.73 -7.20
N ARG A 729 5.64 20.60 -8.03
CA ARG A 729 6.91 20.38 -8.75
C ARG A 729 8.11 20.77 -7.91
N SER A 730 8.24 20.15 -6.75
CA SER A 730 9.35 20.32 -5.82
C SER A 730 9.77 18.99 -5.25
N THR A 731 10.98 18.95 -4.67
CA THR A 731 11.39 17.85 -3.80
C THR A 731 12.00 18.38 -2.49
N TYR A 732 12.02 17.59 -1.42
CA TYR A 732 12.62 17.98 -0.13
C TYR A 732 14.11 18.30 -0.21
N PHE A 733 14.79 17.82 -1.26
CA PHE A 733 16.21 18.08 -1.53
C PHE A 733 16.44 19.05 -2.71
N CYS A 734 15.37 19.62 -3.27
CA CYS A 734 15.43 20.64 -4.32
C CYS A 734 14.75 21.94 -3.83
N ALA A 735 15.49 22.71 -3.03
CA ALA A 735 14.97 23.96 -2.46
C ALA A 735 14.93 25.14 -3.47
N GLY A 736 15.64 25.05 -4.61
CA GLY A 736 15.72 26.10 -5.62
C GLY A 736 14.96 25.73 -6.89
N GLN A 737 13.90 26.47 -7.21
CA GLN A 737 13.12 26.26 -8.44
C GLN A 737 13.83 26.85 -9.67
N PRO A 738 13.65 26.25 -10.87
CA PRO A 738 12.84 25.05 -11.14
C PRO A 738 13.58 23.74 -10.80
N CYS A 739 12.84 22.78 -10.22
CA CYS A 739 13.30 21.41 -10.10
C CYS A 739 13.09 20.68 -11.45
N TYR A 740 14.17 20.27 -12.10
CA TYR A 740 14.15 19.58 -13.39
C TYR A 740 14.16 18.07 -13.16
N TYR A 741 15.35 17.47 -13.30
CA TYR A 741 15.57 16.04 -13.12
C TYR A 741 15.33 15.56 -11.69
N GLN A 742 15.30 16.46 -10.68
CA GLN A 742 15.05 16.07 -9.30
C GLN A 742 13.67 15.45 -9.11
N ASN A 743 12.63 16.01 -9.74
CA ASN A 743 11.27 15.43 -9.69
C ASN A 743 11.24 14.02 -10.32
N LEU A 744 11.97 13.83 -11.41
CA LEU A 744 12.05 12.52 -12.07
C LEU A 744 12.87 11.53 -11.26
N ALA A 745 14.01 11.96 -10.71
CA ALA A 745 14.86 11.12 -9.88
C ALA A 745 14.13 10.64 -8.63
N SER A 746 13.42 11.55 -7.92
CA SER A 746 12.66 11.20 -6.71
C SER A 746 11.49 10.27 -6.96
N ASN A 747 11.00 10.13 -8.19
CA ASN A 747 9.88 9.23 -8.51
C ASN A 747 10.33 8.02 -9.33
N THR A 748 11.63 7.75 -9.39
CA THR A 748 12.18 6.59 -10.13
C THR A 748 13.23 5.82 -9.35
N LEU A 749 13.85 6.38 -8.32
CA LEU A 749 14.83 5.67 -7.50
C LEU A 749 14.14 4.75 -6.47
N PRO A 750 14.69 3.58 -6.15
CA PRO A 750 15.72 2.84 -6.89
C PRO A 750 15.14 2.13 -8.13
N ILE A 751 15.93 2.03 -9.21
CA ILE A 751 15.52 1.25 -10.38
C ILE A 751 16.10 -0.17 -10.28
N ASN A 752 15.25 -1.18 -10.34
CA ASN A 752 15.65 -2.58 -10.46
C ASN A 752 14.64 -3.34 -11.35
N ALA A 753 14.72 -4.67 -11.41
CA ALA A 753 13.82 -5.47 -12.23
C ALA A 753 12.41 -5.66 -11.62
N GLY A 754 12.12 -5.02 -10.49
CA GLY A 754 10.78 -4.71 -10.03
C GLY A 754 10.24 -3.37 -10.56
N SER A 755 11.07 -2.52 -11.17
CA SER A 755 10.67 -1.19 -11.67
C SER A 755 10.15 -1.19 -13.11
N PHE A 756 9.70 -2.34 -13.64
CA PHE A 756 9.20 -2.44 -15.02
C PHE A 756 7.98 -1.55 -15.30
N TYR A 757 7.19 -1.25 -14.28
CA TYR A 757 6.06 -0.32 -14.37
C TYR A 757 6.43 1.06 -14.96
N LEU A 758 7.67 1.53 -14.75
CA LEU A 758 8.16 2.79 -15.31
C LEU A 758 8.31 2.76 -16.84
N GLY A 759 8.35 1.56 -17.44
CA GLY A 759 8.68 1.34 -18.85
C GLY A 759 7.56 0.74 -19.69
N TYR A 760 6.33 0.64 -19.18
CA TYR A 760 5.19 0.14 -19.95
C TYR A 760 4.82 1.04 -21.13
N ASP A 761 5.11 2.35 -21.03
CA ASP A 761 5.05 3.29 -22.16
C ASP A 761 6.45 3.88 -22.45
N PRO A 762 7.24 3.27 -23.36
CA PRO A 762 8.56 3.77 -23.71
C PRO A 762 8.53 5.16 -24.37
N ASN A 763 7.43 5.53 -25.04
CA ASN A 763 7.29 6.86 -25.63
C ASN A 763 7.14 7.91 -24.53
N PHE A 764 6.35 7.62 -23.50
CA PHE A 764 6.22 8.49 -22.34
C PHE A 764 7.56 8.65 -21.61
N VAL A 765 8.33 7.57 -21.42
CA VAL A 765 9.69 7.62 -20.83
C VAL A 765 10.58 8.61 -21.57
N THR A 766 10.71 8.45 -22.90
CA THR A 766 11.57 9.35 -23.69
C THR A 766 11.06 10.79 -23.71
N LYS A 767 9.74 10.98 -23.71
CA LYS A 767 9.11 12.31 -23.69
C LYS A 767 9.37 13.02 -22.36
N VAL A 768 9.13 12.36 -21.23
CA VAL A 768 9.40 12.88 -19.88
C VAL A 768 10.87 13.22 -19.71
N TYR A 769 11.77 12.32 -20.09
CA TYR A 769 13.21 12.55 -19.96
C TYR A 769 13.68 13.78 -20.76
N ARG A 770 13.18 13.93 -21.99
CA ARG A 770 13.58 15.03 -22.89
C ARG A 770 12.92 16.35 -22.54
N GLU A 771 11.60 16.37 -22.38
CA GLU A 771 10.80 17.59 -22.31
C GLU A 771 10.65 18.11 -20.87
N ASP A 772 10.41 17.20 -19.92
CA ASP A 772 10.25 17.54 -18.51
C ASP A 772 11.62 17.61 -17.82
N ALA A 773 12.37 16.51 -17.74
CA ALA A 773 13.67 16.51 -17.05
C ALA A 773 14.79 17.28 -17.78
N LYS A 774 14.50 17.84 -18.97
CA LYS A 774 15.43 18.61 -19.82
C LYS A 774 16.69 17.84 -20.23
N ASN A 775 16.55 16.54 -20.48
CA ASN A 775 17.61 15.69 -21.02
C ASN A 775 18.88 15.68 -20.13
N PRO A 776 18.74 15.28 -18.85
CA PRO A 776 19.85 15.29 -17.90
C PRO A 776 20.94 14.31 -18.31
N CYS A 777 22.13 14.38 -17.69
CA CYS A 777 23.20 13.37 -17.85
C CYS A 777 23.74 13.20 -19.28
N SER A 778 23.42 14.13 -20.17
CA SER A 778 23.83 14.12 -21.59
C SER A 778 25.30 14.46 -21.81
N GLY A 779 26.02 14.81 -20.74
CA GLY A 779 27.38 15.34 -20.74
C GLY A 779 27.48 16.82 -20.36
N ASP A 780 26.35 17.52 -20.24
CA ASP A 780 26.30 18.89 -19.72
C ASP A 780 26.31 18.88 -18.18
N ALA A 781 27.36 19.43 -17.58
CA ALA A 781 27.51 19.50 -16.12
C ALA A 781 26.46 20.42 -15.46
N SER A 782 25.86 21.36 -16.20
CA SER A 782 24.81 22.24 -15.67
C SER A 782 23.48 21.52 -15.43
N ASN A 783 23.31 20.31 -15.98
CA ASN A 783 22.09 19.51 -15.88
C ASN A 783 22.39 18.02 -15.62
N SER A 784 23.18 17.70 -14.59
CA SER A 784 23.57 16.32 -14.31
C SER A 784 23.75 16.01 -12.82
N ALA A 785 22.82 15.24 -12.24
CA ALA A 785 22.98 14.50 -10.98
C ALA A 785 22.04 13.26 -11.00
N TYR A 786 22.22 12.32 -10.07
CA TYR A 786 21.47 11.05 -10.02
C TYR A 786 21.50 10.26 -11.36
N CYS A 787 22.59 10.39 -12.10
CA CYS A 787 22.69 9.86 -13.46
C CYS A 787 22.70 8.34 -13.55
N GLY A 788 22.95 7.62 -12.46
CA GLY A 788 22.75 6.18 -12.42
C GLY A 788 21.28 5.83 -12.65
N THR A 789 20.43 6.29 -11.73
CA THR A 789 18.97 6.15 -11.80
C THR A 789 18.40 6.71 -13.11
N LEU A 790 18.71 7.96 -13.45
CA LEU A 790 18.09 8.60 -14.61
C LEU A 790 18.44 7.93 -15.93
N LEU A 791 19.65 7.39 -16.08
CA LEU A 791 20.01 6.63 -17.29
C LEU A 791 19.38 5.24 -17.32
N LYS A 792 19.15 4.61 -16.16
CA LYS A 792 18.36 3.37 -16.09
C LYS A 792 16.90 3.61 -16.46
N TYR A 793 16.32 4.74 -16.04
CA TYR A 793 14.98 5.17 -16.47
C TYR A 793 14.94 5.39 -17.99
N LEU A 794 15.87 6.19 -18.53
CA LEU A 794 15.95 6.42 -19.97
C LEU A 794 16.07 5.11 -20.75
N ALA A 795 16.80 4.12 -20.23
CA ALA A 795 16.97 2.84 -20.92
C ALA A 795 15.69 2.01 -21.08
N LEU A 796 14.64 2.29 -20.29
CA LEU A 796 13.32 1.67 -20.50
C LEU A 796 12.64 2.19 -21.78
N GLY A 797 12.96 3.41 -22.22
CA GLY A 797 12.42 4.02 -23.44
C GLY A 797 13.40 4.02 -24.62
N ASP A 798 14.66 4.37 -24.38
CA ASP A 798 15.74 4.47 -25.37
C ASP A 798 17.09 4.00 -24.78
N PRO A 799 17.34 2.68 -24.75
CA PRO A 799 18.57 2.12 -24.20
C PRO A 799 19.82 2.45 -25.03
N ALA A 800 19.66 2.75 -26.33
CA ALA A 800 20.78 3.19 -27.16
C ALA A 800 21.26 4.58 -26.72
N LYS A 801 20.32 5.50 -26.47
CA LYS A 801 20.62 6.85 -25.97
C LYS A 801 21.17 6.82 -24.54
N ALA A 802 20.57 6.02 -23.66
CA ALA A 802 21.09 5.80 -22.31
C ALA A 802 22.53 5.31 -22.34
N SER A 803 22.88 4.38 -23.24
CA SER A 803 24.26 3.90 -23.42
C SER A 803 25.20 5.00 -23.89
N GLN A 804 24.76 5.89 -24.79
CA GLN A 804 25.58 7.03 -25.24
C GLN A 804 25.90 7.95 -24.06
N TYR A 805 24.90 8.29 -23.26
CA TYR A 805 25.04 9.18 -22.11
C TYR A 805 25.81 8.55 -20.96
N TYR A 806 25.65 7.25 -20.74
CA TYR A 806 26.50 6.51 -19.81
C TYR A 806 27.98 6.67 -20.15
N THR A 807 28.36 6.45 -21.41
CA THR A 807 29.76 6.59 -21.84
C THR A 807 30.27 8.01 -21.66
N GLN A 808 29.48 9.01 -22.03
CA GLN A 808 29.88 10.40 -21.84
C GLN A 808 30.06 10.75 -20.35
N TYR A 809 29.08 10.41 -19.51
CA TYR A 809 29.03 10.85 -18.12
C TYR A 809 29.97 10.05 -17.20
N PHE A 810 30.03 8.73 -17.34
CA PHE A 810 30.77 7.86 -16.41
C PHE A 810 32.14 7.42 -16.93
N ASP A 811 32.30 7.21 -18.24
CA ASP A 811 33.56 6.74 -18.82
C ASP A 811 34.47 7.92 -19.22
N VAL A 812 33.94 8.93 -19.93
CA VAL A 812 34.72 10.08 -20.42
C VAL A 812 34.94 11.12 -19.32
N GLN A 813 33.88 11.51 -18.60
CA GLN A 813 33.97 12.54 -17.55
C GLN A 813 34.42 11.98 -16.19
N GLY A 814 34.39 10.65 -16.01
CA GLY A 814 34.88 10.01 -14.79
C GLY A 814 34.01 10.21 -13.55
N ASN A 815 32.74 10.59 -13.71
CA ASN A 815 31.84 10.79 -12.57
C ASN A 815 31.58 9.49 -11.80
N THR A 816 31.13 9.64 -10.55
CA THR A 816 30.74 8.53 -9.67
C THR A 816 29.22 8.42 -9.58
N PRO A 817 28.67 7.19 -9.54
CA PRO A 817 27.26 7.00 -9.23
C PRO A 817 26.89 7.51 -7.82
N ASP A 818 25.61 7.78 -7.61
CA ASP A 818 25.05 7.97 -6.26
C ASP A 818 25.25 6.70 -5.39
N PRO A 819 25.27 6.80 -4.05
CA PRO A 819 25.61 5.66 -3.19
C PRO A 819 24.68 4.45 -3.34
N GLY A 820 23.41 4.67 -3.69
CA GLY A 820 22.44 3.60 -3.96
C GLY A 820 22.70 2.85 -5.28
N GLU A 821 23.59 3.37 -6.15
CA GLU A 821 23.86 2.82 -7.47
C GLU A 821 25.33 2.47 -7.70
N SER A 822 25.58 1.64 -8.71
CA SER A 822 26.95 1.23 -9.07
C SER A 822 27.16 1.16 -10.57
N LYS A 823 28.38 1.43 -11.04
CA LYS A 823 28.74 1.28 -12.47
C LYS A 823 28.36 -0.10 -13.04
N PRO A 824 28.64 -1.24 -12.37
CA PRO A 824 28.20 -2.53 -12.89
C PRO A 824 26.66 -2.67 -12.94
N SER A 825 25.90 -2.14 -11.96
CA SER A 825 24.43 -2.11 -12.01
C SER A 825 23.90 -1.34 -13.22
N ILE A 826 24.34 -0.09 -13.37
CA ILE A 826 23.86 0.83 -14.41
C ILE A 826 24.22 0.27 -15.79
N TYR A 827 25.47 -0.16 -15.96
CA TYR A 827 25.94 -0.70 -17.23
C TYR A 827 25.23 -2.01 -17.60
N TYR A 828 25.08 -2.94 -16.64
CA TYR A 828 24.35 -4.18 -16.85
C TYR A 828 22.91 -3.92 -17.30
N TRP A 829 22.21 -3.01 -16.62
CA TRP A 829 20.83 -2.66 -16.95
C TRP A 829 20.70 -2.11 -18.38
N ILE A 830 21.48 -1.08 -18.71
CA ILE A 830 21.40 -0.39 -20.00
C ILE A 830 21.71 -1.33 -21.16
N GLN A 831 22.81 -2.09 -21.08
CA GLN A 831 23.22 -2.95 -22.20
C GLN A 831 22.30 -4.15 -22.38
N ASN A 832 21.75 -4.72 -21.30
CA ASN A 832 20.75 -5.78 -21.42
C ASN A 832 19.46 -5.27 -22.06
N LEU A 833 18.93 -4.12 -21.65
CA LEU A 833 17.74 -3.54 -22.31
C LEU A 833 18.01 -3.18 -23.77
N LYS A 834 19.23 -2.74 -24.11
CA LYS A 834 19.63 -2.52 -25.50
C LYS A 834 19.58 -3.80 -26.35
N ALA A 835 19.90 -4.95 -25.76
CA ALA A 835 19.85 -6.25 -26.43
C ALA A 835 18.44 -6.89 -26.42
N LEU A 836 17.62 -6.58 -25.41
CA LEU A 836 16.28 -7.13 -25.22
C LEU A 836 15.19 -6.34 -25.96
N GLY A 837 15.34 -5.01 -26.06
CA GLY A 837 14.30 -4.09 -26.52
C GLY A 837 13.35 -3.64 -25.40
N SER A 838 12.31 -2.90 -25.76
CA SER A 838 11.30 -2.39 -24.84
C SER A 838 10.45 -3.50 -24.21
N LEU A 839 9.88 -3.26 -23.04
CA LEU A 839 8.92 -4.16 -22.39
C LEU A 839 7.69 -4.37 -23.26
N ASN A 840 7.10 -5.56 -23.20
CA ASN A 840 5.91 -5.94 -23.92
C ASN A 840 4.83 -6.44 -22.97
N THR A 841 3.85 -5.59 -22.67
CA THR A 841 2.76 -5.85 -21.73
C THR A 841 1.60 -6.66 -22.32
N SER A 842 1.61 -6.95 -23.64
CA SER A 842 0.56 -7.74 -24.30
C SER A 842 0.63 -9.23 -23.97
N TYR A 843 1.71 -9.67 -23.32
CA TYR A 843 1.95 -11.05 -22.92
C TYR A 843 1.79 -11.22 -21.40
N ARG A 844 1.33 -12.40 -21.01
CA ARG A 844 1.32 -12.86 -19.62
C ARG A 844 1.94 -14.24 -19.47
N ALA A 845 2.26 -14.62 -18.25
CA ALA A 845 2.75 -15.96 -17.91
C ALA A 845 1.94 -16.59 -16.79
N ASP A 846 2.04 -17.92 -16.64
CA ASP A 846 1.47 -18.69 -15.51
C ASP A 846 2.30 -18.61 -14.22
N THR A 847 3.16 -17.58 -14.12
CA THR A 847 3.96 -17.23 -12.95
C THR A 847 4.00 -15.70 -12.83
N PRO A 848 4.03 -15.12 -11.62
CA PRO A 848 4.28 -13.68 -11.45
C PRO A 848 5.75 -13.31 -11.70
N ALA A 849 6.66 -14.28 -11.72
CA ALA A 849 8.09 -14.06 -11.86
C ALA A 849 8.55 -14.10 -13.32
N TYR A 850 8.11 -13.15 -14.15
CA TYR A 850 8.40 -13.11 -15.58
C TYR A 850 8.59 -11.68 -16.11
N ALA A 851 9.11 -11.58 -17.33
CA ALA A 851 9.03 -10.37 -18.15
C ALA A 851 9.06 -10.76 -19.64
N VAL A 852 8.55 -9.87 -20.49
CA VAL A 852 8.60 -10.02 -21.95
C VAL A 852 9.13 -8.74 -22.57
N PHE A 853 10.03 -8.88 -23.54
CA PHE A 853 10.69 -7.77 -24.23
C PHE A 853 10.58 -7.92 -25.74
N GLY A 854 10.66 -6.81 -26.47
CA GLY A 854 10.63 -6.79 -27.93
C GLY A 854 9.25 -7.14 -28.52
N ALA A 855 9.22 -7.29 -29.84
CA ALA A 855 8.01 -7.58 -30.60
C ALA A 855 8.32 -8.45 -31.83
N GLY A 856 7.30 -9.17 -32.33
CA GLY A 856 7.40 -10.05 -33.50
C GLY A 856 8.45 -11.15 -33.28
N ASP A 857 9.29 -11.39 -34.30
CA ASP A 857 10.35 -12.41 -34.24
C ASP A 857 11.43 -12.15 -33.17
N ASN A 858 11.45 -10.92 -32.61
CA ASN A 858 12.36 -10.52 -31.54
C ASN A 858 11.72 -10.57 -30.14
N THR A 859 10.48 -11.06 -30.01
CA THR A 859 9.84 -11.21 -28.70
C THR A 859 10.65 -12.18 -27.83
N TYR A 860 11.24 -11.67 -26.76
CA TYR A 860 12.03 -12.42 -25.81
C TYR A 860 11.28 -12.58 -24.50
N VAL A 861 11.01 -13.81 -24.11
CA VAL A 861 10.35 -14.17 -22.86
C VAL A 861 11.39 -14.62 -21.83
N VAL A 862 11.19 -14.27 -20.57
CA VAL A 862 12.04 -14.69 -19.46
C VAL A 862 11.20 -15.01 -18.24
N ALA A 863 11.59 -16.05 -17.51
CA ALA A 863 10.97 -16.41 -16.24
C ALA A 863 12.02 -16.85 -15.22
N TYR A 864 11.70 -16.61 -13.95
CA TYR A 864 12.51 -17.01 -12.79
C TYR A 864 11.80 -18.12 -12.00
N ASN A 865 12.50 -19.23 -11.79
CA ASN A 865 12.02 -20.32 -10.96
C ASN A 865 12.49 -20.16 -9.52
N HIS A 866 11.61 -19.62 -8.68
CA HIS A 866 11.83 -19.42 -7.24
C HIS A 866 11.63 -20.71 -6.40
N GLY A 867 11.02 -21.74 -7.00
CA GLY A 867 10.68 -22.99 -6.33
C GLY A 867 11.87 -23.94 -6.14
N THR A 868 11.60 -25.10 -5.53
CA THR A 868 12.61 -26.13 -5.22
C THR A 868 12.68 -27.25 -6.26
N SER A 869 11.83 -27.21 -7.29
CA SER A 869 11.77 -28.21 -8.36
C SER A 869 11.84 -27.56 -9.73
N VAL A 870 12.26 -28.32 -10.74
CA VAL A 870 12.29 -27.86 -12.13
C VAL A 870 10.89 -27.46 -12.59
N ARG A 871 10.76 -26.31 -13.25
CA ARG A 871 9.47 -25.79 -13.75
C ARG A 871 9.50 -25.47 -15.24
N ASN A 872 8.32 -25.59 -15.85
CA ASN A 872 8.02 -25.04 -17.16
C ASN A 872 7.14 -23.80 -16.96
N VAL A 873 7.32 -22.78 -17.79
CA VAL A 873 6.51 -21.54 -17.75
C VAL A 873 5.87 -21.34 -19.11
N ASN A 874 4.55 -21.15 -19.12
CA ASN A 874 3.78 -20.90 -20.34
C ASN A 874 3.50 -19.41 -20.48
N PHE A 875 3.66 -18.89 -21.70
CA PHE A 875 3.32 -17.53 -22.05
C PHE A 875 2.06 -17.50 -22.91
N TYR A 876 1.27 -16.44 -22.72
CA TYR A 876 -0.01 -16.24 -23.37
C TYR A 876 -0.13 -14.82 -23.93
N GLN A 877 -0.75 -14.70 -25.11
CA GLN A 877 -1.13 -13.44 -25.73
C GLN A 877 -2.61 -13.51 -26.13
N GLU A 878 -3.41 -12.49 -25.80
CA GLU A 878 -4.86 -12.46 -26.05
C GLU A 878 -5.62 -13.71 -25.53
N GLY A 879 -5.08 -14.37 -24.50
CA GLY A 879 -5.64 -15.61 -23.92
C GLY A 879 -5.23 -16.90 -24.62
N GLY A 880 -4.57 -16.82 -25.78
CA GLY A 880 -3.97 -17.97 -26.46
C GLY A 880 -2.56 -18.27 -25.95
N PHE A 881 -2.20 -19.55 -25.88
CA PHE A 881 -0.81 -19.97 -25.65
C PHE A 881 0.06 -19.56 -26.84
N VAL A 882 1.27 -19.06 -26.58
CA VAL A 882 2.21 -18.60 -27.63
C VAL A 882 3.58 -19.28 -27.58
N CYS A 883 4.15 -19.51 -26.39
CA CYS A 883 5.42 -20.23 -26.23
C CYS A 883 5.63 -20.71 -24.80
N ARG A 884 6.61 -21.60 -24.61
CA ARG A 884 6.98 -22.16 -23.32
C ARG A 884 8.48 -22.02 -23.07
N LEU A 885 8.85 -21.78 -21.81
CA LEU A 885 10.20 -22.01 -21.32
C LEU A 885 10.24 -23.32 -20.54
N GLU A 886 10.97 -24.31 -21.05
CA GLU A 886 11.05 -25.63 -20.43
C GLU A 886 12.26 -25.78 -19.50
N ASN A 887 12.17 -26.67 -18.51
CA ASN A 887 13.29 -27.14 -17.71
C ASN A 887 14.06 -26.04 -16.95
N ILE A 888 13.36 -25.01 -16.46
CA ILE A 888 13.98 -23.95 -15.64
C ILE A 888 14.38 -24.55 -14.29
N GLN A 889 15.67 -24.58 -13.96
CA GLN A 889 16.14 -25.16 -12.70
C GLN A 889 15.74 -24.31 -11.48
N PRO A 890 15.63 -24.90 -10.28
CA PRO A 890 15.46 -24.15 -9.04
C PRO A 890 16.49 -23.02 -8.88
N GLY A 891 16.02 -21.81 -8.58
CA GLY A 891 16.87 -20.62 -8.43
C GLY A 891 17.41 -20.04 -9.76
N GLU A 892 17.06 -20.62 -10.91
CA GLU A 892 17.52 -20.18 -12.22
C GLU A 892 16.53 -19.21 -12.87
N MET A 893 17.08 -18.24 -13.60
CA MET A 893 16.35 -17.44 -14.57
C MET A 893 16.66 -17.95 -15.98
N LYS A 894 15.63 -18.25 -16.75
CA LYS A 894 15.76 -18.71 -18.14
C LYS A 894 15.00 -17.77 -19.06
N GLY A 895 15.56 -17.48 -20.23
CA GLY A 895 14.86 -16.76 -21.28
C GLY A 895 15.14 -17.30 -22.66
N GLY A 896 14.32 -16.90 -23.63
CA GLY A 896 14.37 -17.36 -25.02
C GLY A 896 13.48 -16.52 -25.93
N LEU A 897 13.70 -16.64 -27.24
CA LEU A 897 12.82 -16.03 -28.24
C LEU A 897 11.52 -16.85 -28.34
N CYS A 898 10.38 -16.17 -28.27
CA CYS A 898 9.06 -16.73 -28.49
C CYS A 898 8.83 -16.96 -30.00
N GLY A 899 8.10 -18.02 -30.40
CA GLY A 899 7.73 -18.27 -31.79
C GLY A 899 8.62 -19.24 -32.60
N LYS A 900 9.58 -19.95 -31.97
CA LYS A 900 10.34 -21.05 -32.62
C LYS A 900 9.81 -22.46 -32.32
N GLU A 901 8.74 -22.57 -31.54
CA GLU A 901 8.10 -23.84 -31.21
C GLU A 901 6.68 -23.79 -31.77
N GLU A 902 6.27 -24.85 -32.48
CA GLU A 902 4.85 -25.03 -32.79
C GLU A 902 4.07 -25.05 -31.47
N PRO A 903 3.00 -24.25 -31.33
CA PRO A 903 2.20 -24.30 -30.12
C PRO A 903 1.74 -25.75 -29.92
N PRO A 904 1.96 -26.35 -28.74
CA PRO A 904 1.34 -27.62 -28.44
C PRO A 904 -0.17 -27.43 -28.60
N PRO A 905 -0.89 -28.40 -29.19
CA PRO A 905 -2.33 -28.29 -29.38
C PRO A 905 -2.98 -27.94 -28.03
N PRO A 906 -4.03 -27.09 -28.02
CA PRO A 906 -4.73 -26.73 -26.79
C PRO A 906 -5.06 -27.99 -25.99
N ALA A 907 -4.63 -28.03 -24.74
CA ALA A 907 -4.97 -29.13 -23.86
C ALA A 907 -6.49 -29.14 -23.67
N ASP A 908 -7.12 -30.28 -23.92
CA ASP A 908 -8.55 -30.46 -23.64
C ASP A 908 -8.81 -30.16 -22.17
N ARG A 909 -9.87 -29.41 -21.88
CA ARG A 909 -10.25 -29.03 -20.51
C ARG A 909 -11.42 -29.87 -20.05
N PHE A 910 -11.26 -30.46 -18.89
CA PHE A 910 -12.19 -31.40 -18.29
C PHE A 910 -12.77 -30.83 -16.99
N SER A 911 -13.95 -31.31 -16.63
CA SER A 911 -14.53 -31.08 -15.31
C SER A 911 -14.65 -32.41 -14.57
N TYR A 912 -14.47 -32.40 -13.26
CA TYR A 912 -14.60 -33.58 -12.41
C TYR A 912 -15.48 -33.27 -11.20
N VAL A 913 -16.41 -34.17 -10.89
CA VAL A 913 -17.11 -34.17 -9.61
C VAL A 913 -16.33 -35.04 -8.64
N VAL A 914 -15.75 -34.42 -7.61
CA VAL A 914 -15.00 -35.10 -6.56
C VAL A 914 -15.93 -35.45 -5.42
N TYR A 915 -16.19 -36.73 -5.18
CA TYR A 915 -17.02 -37.23 -4.07
C TYR A 915 -16.14 -37.66 -2.90
N VAL A 916 -16.50 -37.26 -1.69
CA VAL A 916 -15.83 -37.62 -0.44
C VAL A 916 -16.64 -38.70 0.28
N GLY A 917 -16.05 -39.87 0.50
CA GLY A 917 -16.72 -41.01 1.13
C GLY A 917 -17.06 -40.79 2.62
N TYR A 918 -18.15 -41.40 3.09
CA TYR A 918 -18.56 -41.33 4.51
C TYR A 918 -17.72 -42.26 5.42
N PRO A 919 -17.36 -41.84 6.66
CA PRO A 919 -17.54 -40.50 7.22
C PRO A 919 -16.64 -39.47 6.51
N PHE A 920 -17.23 -38.39 6.00
CA PHE A 920 -16.53 -37.41 5.17
C PHE A 920 -15.99 -36.25 6.00
N LYS A 921 -14.70 -35.98 5.86
CA LYS A 921 -14.05 -34.75 6.34
C LYS A 921 -13.64 -33.90 5.13
N PRO A 922 -13.50 -32.57 5.28
CA PRO A 922 -12.99 -31.73 4.20
C PRO A 922 -11.59 -32.14 3.74
N VAL A 923 -11.41 -32.13 2.42
CA VAL A 923 -10.14 -32.34 1.70
C VAL A 923 -9.78 -31.07 0.95
N LEU A 924 -8.49 -30.83 0.71
CA LEU A 924 -7.98 -29.73 -0.10
C LEU A 924 -7.59 -30.23 -1.49
N ILE A 925 -8.20 -29.68 -2.53
CA ILE A 925 -7.86 -29.95 -3.94
C ILE A 925 -6.92 -28.84 -4.40
N ASN A 926 -5.75 -29.22 -4.93
CA ASN A 926 -4.64 -28.35 -5.36
C ASN A 926 -4.27 -27.28 -4.32
N ASN A 927 -4.40 -27.63 -3.03
CA ASN A 927 -4.15 -26.76 -1.87
C ASN A 927 -5.00 -25.47 -1.80
N SER A 928 -6.05 -25.35 -2.61
CA SER A 928 -6.86 -24.12 -2.69
C SER A 928 -8.35 -24.35 -2.52
N MET A 929 -8.90 -25.45 -3.05
CA MET A 929 -10.33 -25.72 -2.98
C MET A 929 -10.65 -26.69 -1.83
N THR A 930 -11.53 -26.30 -0.91
CA THR A 930 -12.01 -27.20 0.16
C THR A 930 -13.21 -28.01 -0.32
N CYS A 931 -13.18 -29.34 -0.13
CA CYS A 931 -14.26 -30.24 -0.52
C CYS A 931 -14.65 -31.23 0.59
N PRO A 932 -15.91 -31.36 1.02
CA PRO A 932 -17.09 -30.70 0.49
C PRO A 932 -17.07 -29.18 0.67
N ASP A 933 -17.72 -28.46 -0.25
CA ASP A 933 -17.87 -27.01 -0.15
C ASP A 933 -18.56 -26.66 1.19
N PRO A 934 -17.93 -25.84 2.06
CA PRO A 934 -18.47 -25.47 3.37
C PRO A 934 -19.87 -24.84 3.29
N ALA A 935 -20.20 -24.19 2.18
CA ALA A 935 -21.49 -23.53 1.97
C ALA A 935 -22.60 -24.53 1.62
N THR A 936 -22.31 -25.52 0.77
CA THR A 936 -23.35 -26.45 0.29
C THR A 936 -23.50 -27.71 1.15
N LYS A 937 -22.48 -28.05 1.96
CA LYS A 937 -22.43 -29.26 2.82
C LYS A 937 -22.66 -30.59 2.07
N ASN A 938 -22.65 -30.59 0.74
CA ASN A 938 -22.79 -31.79 -0.08
C ASN A 938 -21.45 -32.51 -0.12
N PRO A 939 -21.37 -33.85 0.00
CA PRO A 939 -20.12 -34.62 -0.02
C PRO A 939 -19.44 -34.65 -1.40
N ALA A 940 -19.69 -33.65 -2.26
CA ALA A 940 -19.17 -33.58 -3.61
C ALA A 940 -18.81 -32.14 -4.02
N CYS A 941 -17.77 -31.96 -4.83
CA CYS A 941 -17.40 -30.68 -5.40
C CYS A 941 -17.14 -30.79 -6.89
N LEU A 942 -17.58 -29.79 -7.63
CA LEU A 942 -17.31 -29.68 -9.07
C LEU A 942 -16.02 -28.89 -9.29
N VAL A 943 -14.98 -29.58 -9.75
CA VAL A 943 -13.73 -28.99 -10.21
C VAL A 943 -13.83 -28.79 -11.71
N LYS A 944 -13.70 -27.56 -12.20
CA LYS A 944 -13.81 -27.21 -13.62
C LYS A 944 -12.45 -26.87 -14.22
N ASN A 945 -12.38 -26.87 -15.55
CA ASN A 945 -11.25 -26.35 -16.32
C ASN A 945 -9.90 -27.05 -16.05
N VAL A 946 -9.91 -28.34 -15.74
CA VAL A 946 -8.71 -29.15 -15.51
C VAL A 946 -8.12 -29.57 -16.86
N ALA A 947 -6.90 -29.16 -17.18
CA ALA A 947 -6.24 -29.50 -18.45
C ALA A 947 -5.89 -31.00 -18.54
N GLY A 948 -6.00 -31.60 -19.72
CA GLY A 948 -5.42 -32.92 -20.04
C GLY A 948 -4.26 -32.77 -21.03
N PRO A 949 -3.01 -33.12 -20.67
CA PRO A 949 -2.60 -33.79 -19.44
C PRO A 949 -2.28 -32.82 -18.29
N SER A 950 -2.61 -33.19 -17.05
CA SER A 950 -2.21 -32.42 -15.85
C SER A 950 -2.12 -33.30 -14.61
N VAL A 951 -1.81 -32.69 -13.46
CA VAL A 951 -1.79 -33.35 -12.15
C VAL A 951 -2.76 -32.63 -11.21
N MET A 952 -3.59 -33.39 -10.52
CA MET A 952 -4.47 -32.92 -9.45
C MET A 952 -4.02 -33.53 -8.13
N THR A 953 -3.82 -32.70 -7.11
CA THR A 953 -3.46 -33.16 -5.76
C THR A 953 -4.64 -32.99 -4.82
N ILE A 954 -5.01 -34.04 -4.08
CA ILE A 954 -6.08 -34.00 -3.08
C ILE A 954 -5.48 -34.39 -1.73
N THR A 955 -5.52 -33.48 -0.78
CA THR A 955 -4.93 -33.64 0.55
C THR A 955 -6.03 -33.85 1.58
N GLY A 956 -5.99 -34.98 2.26
CA GLY A 956 -6.93 -35.36 3.31
C GLY A 956 -6.47 -34.94 4.71
N SER A 957 -7.43 -34.86 5.64
CA SER A 957 -7.18 -34.44 7.03
C SER A 957 -6.30 -35.40 7.86
N ASN A 958 -6.14 -36.64 7.40
CA ASN A 958 -5.36 -37.68 8.09
C ASN A 958 -3.96 -37.87 7.48
N SER A 959 -3.37 -36.83 6.88
CA SER A 959 -2.11 -36.89 6.11
C SER A 959 -2.14 -37.79 4.87
N ASN A 960 -3.34 -38.22 4.45
CA ASN A 960 -3.55 -38.90 3.18
C ASN A 960 -3.37 -37.93 2.02
N LEU A 961 -2.80 -38.40 0.93
CA LEU A 961 -2.51 -37.59 -0.25
C LEU A 961 -2.82 -38.41 -1.50
N CYS A 962 -3.66 -37.86 -2.38
CA CYS A 962 -3.95 -38.40 -3.69
C CYS A 962 -3.34 -37.49 -4.74
N THR A 963 -2.28 -37.94 -5.41
CA THR A 963 -1.76 -37.26 -6.60
C THR A 963 -2.28 -38.00 -7.83
N LEU A 964 -3.13 -37.34 -8.60
CA LEU A 964 -3.85 -37.91 -9.73
C LEU A 964 -3.30 -37.35 -11.03
N ALA A 965 -2.91 -38.23 -11.96
CA ALA A 965 -2.61 -37.86 -13.33
C ALA A 965 -3.90 -37.83 -14.15
N ILE A 966 -4.16 -36.68 -14.76
CA ILE A 966 -5.26 -36.46 -15.70
C ILE A 966 -4.71 -36.65 -17.11
N GLY A 967 -5.25 -37.62 -17.84
CA GLY A 967 -4.87 -37.92 -19.22
C GLY A 967 -5.43 -36.91 -20.22
N LYS A 968 -4.92 -36.96 -21.46
CA LYS A 968 -5.45 -36.19 -22.60
C LYS A 968 -6.88 -36.60 -22.97
N ASP A 969 -7.28 -37.81 -22.61
CA ASP A 969 -8.59 -38.43 -22.82
C ASP A 969 -9.54 -38.24 -21.62
N GLY A 970 -9.16 -37.41 -20.64
CA GLY A 970 -9.94 -37.21 -19.42
C GLY A 970 -9.90 -38.39 -18.45
N VAL A 971 -9.05 -39.39 -18.67
CA VAL A 971 -8.86 -40.51 -17.75
C VAL A 971 -8.08 -40.05 -16.52
N VAL A 972 -8.52 -40.47 -15.33
CA VAL A 972 -7.86 -40.16 -14.06
C VAL A 972 -7.17 -41.40 -13.52
N SER A 973 -5.87 -41.29 -13.24
CA SER A 973 -5.08 -42.39 -12.67
C SER A 973 -4.28 -41.91 -11.45
N THR A 974 -3.98 -42.81 -10.52
CA THR A 974 -3.17 -42.49 -9.33
C THR A 974 -1.68 -42.53 -9.66
N ILE A 975 -0.93 -41.54 -9.18
CA ILE A 975 0.55 -41.54 -9.25
C ILE A 975 1.07 -42.21 -7.98
N ASN A 976 1.42 -43.50 -8.07
CA ASN A 976 1.70 -44.35 -6.91
C ASN A 976 2.82 -43.83 -5.99
N ASP A 977 3.91 -43.31 -6.56
CA ASP A 977 5.08 -42.84 -5.79
C ASP A 977 4.80 -41.59 -4.92
N LYS A 978 3.68 -40.90 -5.19
CA LYS A 978 3.30 -39.64 -4.53
C LYS A 978 1.94 -39.71 -3.83
N SER A 979 1.27 -40.87 -3.88
CA SER A 979 -0.07 -41.04 -3.34
C SER A 979 -0.06 -41.92 -2.10
N LYS A 980 -0.21 -41.34 -0.91
CA LYS A 980 -0.29 -42.06 0.37
C LYS A 980 -1.75 -42.27 0.78
N GLY A 981 -2.16 -43.53 0.92
CA GLY A 981 -3.54 -43.87 1.31
C GLY A 981 -4.59 -43.60 0.24
N CYS A 982 -4.17 -43.38 -1.01
CA CYS A 982 -5.04 -43.00 -2.11
C CYS A 982 -5.57 -44.20 -2.89
N PHE A 983 -6.84 -44.54 -2.68
CA PHE A 983 -7.59 -45.48 -3.51
C PHE A 983 -8.80 -44.78 -4.08
N ILE A 984 -8.73 -44.33 -5.33
CA ILE A 984 -9.86 -43.66 -5.98
C ILE A 984 -10.62 -44.63 -6.87
N ASN A 985 -11.94 -44.44 -6.94
CA ASN A 985 -12.74 -44.94 -8.06
C ASN A 985 -13.11 -43.75 -8.94
N SER A 986 -12.69 -43.74 -10.20
CA SER A 986 -12.91 -42.61 -11.10
C SER A 986 -13.64 -43.03 -12.38
N SER A 987 -14.40 -42.09 -12.94
CA SER A 987 -14.88 -42.17 -14.32
C SER A 987 -14.23 -41.06 -15.15
N PRO A 988 -13.77 -41.35 -16.37
CA PRO A 988 -13.18 -40.33 -17.24
C PRO A 988 -14.14 -39.17 -17.49
N ALA A 989 -13.59 -37.98 -17.68
CA ALA A 989 -14.33 -36.82 -18.17
C ALA A 989 -14.32 -36.78 -19.70
N THR A 990 -15.36 -36.18 -20.28
CA THR A 990 -15.41 -35.83 -21.71
C THR A 990 -15.60 -34.32 -21.87
N PRO A 991 -15.39 -33.74 -23.06
CA PRO A 991 -15.59 -32.30 -23.28
C PRO A 991 -17.00 -31.80 -22.92
N ASP A 992 -18.01 -32.68 -22.99
CA ASP A 992 -19.42 -32.40 -22.76
C ASP A 992 -19.94 -32.90 -21.40
N LYS A 993 -19.15 -33.70 -20.65
CA LYS A 993 -19.59 -34.31 -19.40
C LYS A 993 -18.48 -34.38 -18.37
N ALA A 994 -18.80 -33.94 -17.14
CA ALA A 994 -17.87 -34.06 -16.03
C ALA A 994 -17.60 -35.54 -15.67
N GLY A 995 -16.33 -35.86 -15.46
CA GLY A 995 -15.90 -37.13 -14.88
C GLY A 995 -16.21 -37.18 -13.38
N SER A 996 -15.90 -38.31 -12.74
CA SER A 996 -16.07 -38.46 -11.29
C SER A 996 -14.78 -38.96 -10.65
N ILE A 997 -14.50 -38.49 -9.44
CA ILE A 997 -13.40 -38.96 -8.61
C ILE A 997 -13.99 -39.26 -7.25
N ASN A 998 -14.06 -40.53 -6.88
CA ASN A 998 -14.61 -40.97 -5.60
C ASN A 998 -13.46 -41.31 -4.65
N LEU A 999 -13.35 -40.54 -3.57
CA LEU A 999 -12.42 -40.78 -2.48
C LEU A 999 -13.04 -41.78 -1.50
N PRO A 1000 -12.23 -42.65 -0.86
CA PRO A 1000 -12.72 -43.62 0.10
C PRO A 1000 -13.17 -42.92 1.40
N GLY A 1001 -14.01 -43.60 2.18
CA GLY A 1001 -14.43 -43.09 3.49
C GLY A 1001 -13.25 -42.94 4.45
N GLY A 1002 -13.18 -41.81 5.17
CA GLY A 1002 -12.09 -41.51 6.10
C GLY A 1002 -10.78 -41.04 5.46
N PHE A 1003 -10.78 -40.75 4.15
CA PHE A 1003 -9.73 -39.95 3.50
C PHE A 1003 -9.65 -38.55 4.13
#